data_AF-A0A2N8SMZ9-F1
#
_entry.id   AF-A0A2N8SMZ9-F1
#
_cell.length_a   1.000
_cell.length_b   1.000
_cell.length_c   1.000
_cell.angle_alpha   90.00
_cell.angle_beta   90.00
_cell.angle_gamma   90.00
#
_symmetry.space_group_name_H-M   'P 1'
#
loop_
_entity.id
_entity.type
_entity.pdbx_description
1 polymer ?
#
loop_
_entity_poly.entity_id
_entity_poly.type
_entity_poly.pdbx_seq_one_letter_code
_entity_poly.pdbx_strand_id
1 'polypeptide(L)'
;MPAIDWLTDTLGLPDAAARQIVEYLARARSALGALPTQQRLIMERFFDESGGTQLVIHSLFGSRINRAWGLALRKRFCRTFNFELQAAATEDAIIFSLSTSHSFPLDEVWRYLHANSAESVLVQALLDAPLFGVRWRWNATTALALPRMTGGRKVAPQLQRMKSEDLLASVFPDQVACLENIVGEREVPDHPLVGQTLDDCLHEAMDSEGWLALLRRIEAGDIELLARDLPAPSPLAMEVLGARPYAFLDDAPLEERRTQAVLNRRWTDPESADDLGALDVAAITAVGEEAWPQARNADELHEALTGLGCIAEAEAQADPQWPAWLNELARGGRATRMQVAQDRALWLPIERLALLQPIYPGARCEPALESLPGFDRPSSEDDALVELIRARLTGFGPLPVPLIARPLALPASAVALALTRLESEGYVLRGRFTPGAREDEWCERHLLARIHRYTVKRLRREIEPVERADFMRFLCDWQHLSESTRMQGRDALATVVEQLEGFQAAAGAWESDLLPARLKDYGGTWLDELCRSGRIVWTRLAGRIKASSGPVRGTPIVLLPRRQLAAWYALASEAPPPELPSRAQRVFETLQGQGALFFDELQQDARLLRGELEDALGELVAVGLVNADSFAGLRALLAPAAKRSRSTRQSRGGAFIGGMADAGRWALVRKGTPAPADSSARRPVLDPEALEHIALTLLRRYGVVFWRLLDREADWLPPWRELLRVYHRLEARGDIRGGRFVAGVPGEQFALPEAVALLREVRKRPPIGEMIAVSAVDPLNQVGTLLPGERVPAVPGNRILYRDGVPLALLIAGKPELLAELNEDDQRKARQLLAVARR
;
A
#
# COMPACT_ATOMS: atom_id res chain seq x y z
N MET A 1 8.67 13.54 -23.24
CA MET A 1 8.03 14.43 -22.22
C MET A 1 9.15 15.32 -21.74
N PRO A 2 9.06 16.66 -21.83
CA PRO A 2 10.25 17.53 -21.74
C PRO A 2 11.12 17.28 -20.51
N ALA A 3 10.51 16.99 -19.36
CA ALA A 3 11.22 16.68 -18.11
C ALA A 3 11.91 15.29 -18.11
N ILE A 4 11.26 14.26 -18.68
CA ILE A 4 11.86 12.92 -18.79
C ILE A 4 13.05 12.96 -19.75
N ASP A 5 12.86 13.62 -20.89
CA ASP A 5 13.87 13.75 -21.94
C ASP A 5 15.09 14.49 -21.36
N TRP A 6 14.89 15.57 -20.61
CA TRP A 6 15.97 16.28 -19.91
C TRP A 6 16.72 15.42 -18.89
N LEU A 7 16.01 14.65 -18.05
CA LEU A 7 16.61 13.77 -17.05
C LEU A 7 17.44 12.64 -17.70
N THR A 8 16.98 12.09 -18.82
CA THR A 8 17.69 11.03 -19.52
C THR A 8 18.88 11.57 -20.32
N ASP A 9 18.69 12.67 -21.06
CA ASP A 9 19.73 13.18 -21.97
C ASP A 9 20.81 13.98 -21.24
N THR A 10 20.45 14.71 -20.18
CA THR A 10 21.39 15.59 -19.46
C THR A 10 22.05 14.88 -18.27
N LEU A 11 21.28 14.17 -17.46
CA LEU A 11 21.78 13.49 -16.26
C LEU A 11 22.13 12.02 -16.49
N GLY A 12 21.85 11.48 -17.68
CA GLY A 12 22.11 10.09 -18.01
C GLY A 12 21.23 9.10 -17.25
N LEU A 13 20.10 9.55 -16.70
CA LEU A 13 19.23 8.67 -15.91
C LEU A 13 18.51 7.65 -16.82
N PRO A 14 18.40 6.38 -16.38
CA PRO A 14 17.56 5.41 -17.08
C PRO A 14 16.13 5.92 -17.21
N ASP A 15 15.49 5.74 -18.37
CA ASP A 15 14.11 6.18 -18.64
C ASP A 15 13.12 5.77 -17.52
N ALA A 16 13.31 4.57 -16.98
CA ALA A 16 12.56 4.07 -15.83
C ALA A 16 12.63 4.97 -14.60
N ALA A 17 13.83 5.40 -14.22
CA ALA A 17 14.05 6.26 -13.06
C ALA A 17 13.54 7.68 -13.35
N ALA A 18 13.80 8.20 -14.55
CA ALA A 18 13.32 9.51 -14.97
C ALA A 18 11.78 9.60 -14.90
N ARG A 19 11.07 8.60 -15.45
CA ARG A 19 9.60 8.52 -15.37
C ARG A 19 9.09 8.48 -13.93
N GLN A 20 9.69 7.65 -13.08
CA GLN A 20 9.27 7.54 -11.69
C GLN A 20 9.41 8.87 -10.93
N ILE A 21 10.52 9.59 -11.15
CA ILE A 21 10.74 10.92 -10.54
C ILE A 21 9.67 11.90 -11.02
N VAL A 22 9.42 11.97 -12.33
CA VAL A 22 8.42 12.89 -12.90
C VAL A 22 7.02 12.56 -12.43
N GLU A 23 6.62 11.28 -12.41
CA GLU A 23 5.31 10.84 -11.94
C GLU A 23 5.13 11.15 -10.44
N TYR A 24 6.14 10.88 -9.61
CA TYR A 24 6.10 11.16 -8.17
C TYR A 24 5.94 12.67 -7.88
N LEU A 25 6.75 13.51 -8.54
CA LEU A 25 6.68 14.97 -8.37
C LEU A 25 5.39 15.57 -8.96
N ALA A 26 4.88 15.03 -10.07
CA ALA A 26 3.60 15.47 -10.62
C ALA A 26 2.45 15.25 -9.63
N ARG A 27 2.42 14.09 -8.96
CA ARG A 27 1.44 13.76 -7.92
C ARG A 27 1.56 14.67 -6.71
N ALA A 28 2.79 14.89 -6.22
CA ALA A 28 3.04 15.82 -5.12
C ALA A 28 2.57 17.24 -5.45
N ARG A 29 2.85 17.73 -6.67
CA ARG A 29 2.37 19.03 -7.15
C ARG A 29 0.85 19.08 -7.22
N SER A 30 0.20 18.00 -7.65
CA SER A 30 -1.26 17.94 -7.72
C SER A 30 -1.91 18.05 -6.33
N ALA A 31 -1.34 17.39 -5.32
CA ALA A 31 -1.85 17.44 -3.94
C ALA A 31 -1.59 18.79 -3.26
N LEU A 32 -0.38 19.35 -3.41
CA LEU A 32 0.03 20.57 -2.71
C LEU A 32 -0.29 21.87 -3.49
N GLY A 33 -0.60 21.74 -4.78
CA GLY A 33 -0.73 22.84 -5.75
C GLY A 33 0.62 23.32 -6.32
N ALA A 34 1.71 23.11 -5.60
CA ALA A 34 3.07 23.45 -6.00
C ALA A 34 4.08 22.45 -5.42
N LEU A 35 5.33 22.49 -5.89
CA LEU A 35 6.43 21.73 -5.30
C LEU A 35 7.25 22.60 -4.35
N PRO A 36 7.69 22.05 -3.20
CA PRO A 36 8.60 22.76 -2.31
C PRO A 36 9.96 22.97 -2.99
N THR A 37 10.56 24.13 -2.77
CA THR A 37 11.87 24.54 -3.30
C THR A 37 12.59 25.43 -2.29
N GLN A 38 13.83 25.84 -2.55
CA GLN A 38 14.54 26.80 -1.69
C GLN A 38 13.94 28.23 -1.71
N GLN A 39 12.99 28.51 -2.60
CA GLN A 39 12.24 29.77 -2.68
C GLN A 39 10.76 29.59 -2.35
N ARG A 40 10.31 28.37 -2.09
CA ARG A 40 8.91 28.06 -1.79
C ARG A 40 8.81 27.01 -0.70
N LEU A 41 8.27 27.41 0.44
CA LEU A 41 7.99 26.53 1.56
C LEU A 41 6.50 26.17 1.58
N ILE A 42 6.21 24.92 1.87
CA ILE A 42 4.84 24.41 1.89
C ILE A 42 4.59 23.76 3.24
N MET A 43 3.52 24.18 3.88
CA MET A 43 3.00 23.58 5.10
C MET A 43 1.73 22.83 4.77
N GLU A 44 1.69 21.55 5.08
CA GLU A 44 0.47 20.75 4.97
C GLU A 44 0.01 20.26 6.33
N ARG A 45 -1.30 20.20 6.52
CA ARG A 45 -1.94 19.61 7.70
C ARG A 45 -2.98 18.59 7.27
N PHE A 46 -2.95 17.41 7.87
CA PHE A 46 -3.89 16.31 7.56
C PHE A 46 -4.23 15.49 8.80
N PHE A 47 -5.29 14.68 8.72
CA PHE A 47 -5.74 13.87 9.86
C PHE A 47 -4.90 12.61 10.07
N ASP A 48 -4.75 12.22 11.34
CA ASP A 48 -4.25 10.90 11.73
C ASP A 48 -5.40 9.96 12.15
N GLU A 49 -5.09 8.68 12.36
CA GLU A 49 -6.10 7.67 12.73
C GLU A 49 -6.60 7.77 14.17
N SER A 50 -5.85 8.46 15.03
CA SER A 50 -6.32 8.76 16.39
C SER A 50 -7.41 9.85 16.38
N GLY A 51 -7.59 10.52 15.24
CA GLY A 51 -8.45 11.69 15.06
C GLY A 51 -7.72 13.02 15.32
N GLY A 52 -6.44 12.97 15.66
CA GLY A 52 -5.56 14.14 15.71
C GLY A 52 -5.16 14.60 14.31
N THR A 53 -4.26 15.58 14.24
CA THR A 53 -3.72 16.06 12.97
C THR A 53 -2.20 16.01 12.98
N GLN A 54 -1.62 15.83 11.80
CA GLN A 54 -0.19 15.97 11.58
C GLN A 54 0.02 17.24 10.77
N LEU A 55 1.03 18.00 11.18
CA LEU A 55 1.49 19.21 10.53
C LEU A 55 2.89 18.94 9.97
N VAL A 56 3.06 19.08 8.66
CA VAL A 56 4.34 18.86 7.98
C VAL A 56 4.75 20.15 7.27
N ILE A 57 5.96 20.63 7.56
CA ILE A 57 6.60 21.75 6.87
C ILE A 57 7.65 21.18 5.92
N HIS A 58 7.42 21.29 4.62
CA HIS A 58 8.35 20.90 3.56
C HIS A 58 9.42 22.00 3.39
N SER A 59 10.66 21.66 3.75
CA SER A 59 11.80 22.58 3.82
C SER A 59 13.08 21.88 3.37
N LEU A 60 13.60 22.24 2.19
CA LEU A 60 14.79 21.66 1.56
C LEU A 60 16.11 22.32 2.01
N PHE A 61 16.18 22.75 3.27
CA PHE A 61 17.33 23.44 3.86
C PHE A 61 18.23 22.52 4.70
N GLY A 62 17.91 21.23 4.78
CA GLY A 62 18.71 20.22 5.49
C GLY A 62 18.39 20.14 6.99
N SER A 63 18.79 19.01 7.58
CA SER A 63 18.40 18.63 8.95
C SER A 63 18.92 19.59 10.02
N ARG A 64 20.06 20.26 9.80
CA ARG A 64 20.65 21.21 10.76
C ARG A 64 19.78 22.45 10.97
N ILE A 65 19.29 23.04 9.87
CA ILE A 65 18.36 24.18 9.90
C ILE A 65 16.98 23.72 10.35
N ASN A 66 16.47 22.60 9.80
CA ASN A 66 15.16 22.07 10.14
C ASN A 66 15.06 21.67 11.62
N ARG A 67 16.14 21.20 12.25
CA ARG A 67 16.20 20.88 13.68
C ARG A 67 16.11 22.14 14.55
N ALA A 68 16.86 23.19 14.22
CA ALA A 68 16.78 24.48 14.91
C ALA A 68 15.36 25.04 14.83
N TRP A 69 14.79 25.04 13.63
CA TRP A 69 13.42 25.49 13.42
C TRP A 69 12.40 24.65 14.19
N GLY A 70 12.49 23.33 14.08
CA GLY A 70 11.58 22.40 14.73
C GLY A 70 11.55 22.55 16.26
N LEU A 71 12.72 22.66 16.89
CA LEU A 71 12.84 22.85 18.34
C LEU A 71 12.24 24.17 18.81
N ALA A 72 12.57 25.28 18.12
CA ALA A 72 12.06 26.59 18.47
C ALA A 72 10.54 26.67 18.31
N LEU A 73 10.01 26.10 17.22
CA LEU A 73 8.57 26.10 16.95
C LEU A 73 7.83 25.20 17.95
N ARG A 74 8.38 24.03 18.31
CA ARG A 74 7.86 23.16 19.37
C ARG A 74 7.69 23.93 20.68
N LYS A 75 8.72 24.66 21.12
CA LYS A 75 8.66 25.45 22.36
C LYS A 75 7.60 26.55 22.31
N ARG A 76 7.42 27.20 21.15
CA ARG A 76 6.35 28.19 20.96
C ARG A 76 4.97 27.57 21.08
N PHE A 77 4.72 26.43 20.44
CA PHE A 77 3.46 25.72 20.60
C PHE A 77 3.19 25.32 22.06
N CYS A 78 4.19 24.80 22.78
CA CYS A 78 4.03 24.44 24.19
C CYS A 78 3.61 25.65 25.05
N ARG A 79 4.16 26.85 24.80
CA ARG A 79 3.79 28.08 25.54
C ARG A 79 2.39 28.57 25.21
N THR A 80 1.97 28.47 23.96
CA THR A 80 0.66 28.98 23.52
C THR A 80 -0.48 28.06 23.95
N PHE A 81 -0.28 26.74 23.90
CA PHE A 81 -1.35 25.76 24.10
C PHE A 81 -1.20 24.88 25.35
N ASN A 82 -0.12 25.07 26.13
CA ASN A 82 0.14 24.39 27.41
C ASN A 82 0.17 22.85 27.35
N PHE A 83 0.81 22.28 26.33
CA PHE A 83 1.04 20.83 26.22
C PHE A 83 2.32 20.53 25.42
N GLU A 84 2.92 19.36 25.66
CA GLU A 84 4.11 18.91 24.91
C GLU A 84 3.74 18.27 23.58
N LEU A 85 4.37 18.76 22.50
CA LEU A 85 4.19 18.24 21.16
C LEU A 85 5.29 17.26 20.77
N GLN A 86 4.87 16.14 20.16
CA GLN A 86 5.80 15.26 19.46
C GLN A 86 6.27 15.95 18.18
N ALA A 87 7.59 16.00 17.97
CA ALA A 87 8.19 16.67 16.81
C ALA A 87 9.37 15.90 16.20
N ALA A 88 9.48 15.96 14.88
CA ALA A 88 10.58 15.38 14.11
C ALA A 88 11.14 16.38 13.10
N ALA A 89 12.43 16.31 12.82
CA ALA A 89 13.06 17.05 11.74
C ALA A 89 13.94 16.12 10.90
N THR A 90 13.72 16.16 9.59
CA THR A 90 14.47 15.42 8.57
C THR A 90 15.24 16.40 7.68
N GLU A 91 15.94 15.90 6.67
CA GLU A 91 16.63 16.74 5.68
C GLU A 91 15.65 17.65 4.91
N ASP A 92 14.44 17.14 4.65
CA ASP A 92 13.52 17.76 3.69
C ASP A 92 12.22 18.26 4.35
N ALA A 93 11.97 17.94 5.63
CA ALA A 93 10.76 18.37 6.32
C ALA A 93 10.83 18.38 7.86
N ILE A 94 9.91 19.11 8.47
CA ILE A 94 9.64 19.17 9.92
C ILE A 94 8.22 18.66 10.18
N ILE A 95 8.02 17.80 11.17
CA ILE A 95 6.73 17.18 11.52
C ILE A 95 6.33 17.57 12.94
N PHE A 96 5.06 17.91 13.15
CA PHE A 96 4.42 18.04 14.45
C PHE A 96 3.15 17.20 14.52
N SER A 97 2.97 16.45 15.61
CA SER A 97 1.74 15.70 15.87
C SER A 97 0.83 16.48 16.83
N LEU A 98 -0.28 16.99 16.32
CA LEU A 98 -1.26 17.78 17.05
C LEU A 98 -2.41 16.88 17.55
N SER A 99 -2.88 17.11 18.78
CA SER A 99 -4.08 16.42 19.29
C SER A 99 -5.38 17.02 18.72
N THR A 100 -6.50 16.34 18.96
CA THR A 100 -7.85 16.73 18.52
C THR A 100 -8.29 18.12 19.00
N SER A 101 -7.79 18.60 20.14
CA SER A 101 -8.29 19.81 20.82
C SER A 101 -7.75 21.12 20.24
N HIS A 102 -6.90 21.07 19.22
CA HIS A 102 -6.18 22.23 18.71
C HIS A 102 -6.76 22.71 17.39
N SER A 103 -7.35 23.90 17.42
CA SER A 103 -7.81 24.63 16.25
C SER A 103 -7.07 25.95 16.14
N PHE A 104 -6.33 26.12 15.06
CA PHE A 104 -5.73 27.39 14.67
C PHE A 104 -5.64 27.47 13.14
N PRO A 105 -5.67 28.69 12.56
CA PRO A 105 -5.41 28.89 11.14
C PRO A 105 -3.97 28.53 10.80
N LEU A 106 -3.82 27.74 9.74
CA LEU A 106 -2.54 27.11 9.39
C LEU A 106 -1.47 28.12 8.96
N ASP A 107 -1.89 29.21 8.32
CA ASP A 107 -1.01 30.26 7.82
C ASP A 107 -0.37 31.11 8.94
N GLU A 108 -1.01 31.21 10.11
CA GLU A 108 -0.46 31.94 11.26
C GLU A 108 0.84 31.31 11.79
N VAL A 109 1.02 29.99 11.61
CA VAL A 109 2.20 29.26 12.11
C VAL A 109 3.50 29.82 11.54
N TRP A 110 3.48 30.35 10.31
CA TRP A 110 4.64 31.00 9.70
C TRP A 110 5.14 32.22 10.49
N ARG A 111 4.26 32.86 11.27
CA ARG A 111 4.53 34.08 12.05
C ARG A 111 4.83 33.82 13.53
N TYR A 112 4.83 32.56 13.98
CA TYR A 112 5.05 32.22 15.39
C TYR A 112 6.48 32.48 15.87
N LEU A 113 7.43 32.60 14.95
CA LEU A 113 8.83 32.85 15.22
C LEU A 113 9.26 34.12 14.49
N HIS A 114 9.91 35.03 15.23
CA HIS A 114 10.48 36.26 14.71
C HIS A 114 12.00 36.24 14.82
N ALA A 115 12.71 36.62 13.77
CA ALA A 115 14.17 36.52 13.69
C ALA A 115 14.90 37.22 14.85
N ASN A 116 14.33 38.30 15.39
CA ASN A 116 14.90 39.06 16.51
C ASN A 116 14.82 38.35 17.88
N SER A 117 13.95 37.34 18.02
CA SER A 117 13.73 36.62 19.28
C SER A 117 13.83 35.09 19.13
N ALA A 118 13.98 34.60 17.90
CA ALA A 118 13.95 33.18 17.61
C ALA A 118 15.14 32.43 18.24
N GLU A 119 16.31 33.07 18.32
CA GLU A 119 17.50 32.47 18.93
C GLU A 119 17.34 32.23 20.43
N SER A 120 16.80 33.20 21.19
CA SER A 120 16.57 33.00 22.63
C SER A 120 15.54 31.89 22.89
N VAL A 121 14.50 31.81 22.05
CA VAL A 121 13.52 30.71 22.08
C VAL A 121 14.20 29.36 21.79
N LEU A 122 15.10 29.32 20.80
CA LEU A 122 15.85 28.12 20.46
C LEU A 122 16.77 27.69 21.62
N VAL A 123 17.46 28.62 22.26
CA VAL A 123 18.29 28.32 23.45
C VAL A 123 17.44 27.68 24.53
N GLN A 124 16.29 28.28 24.88
CA GLN A 124 15.38 27.70 25.88
C GLN A 124 14.83 26.33 25.46
N ALA A 125 14.56 26.11 24.16
CA ALA A 125 14.10 24.83 23.64
C ALA A 125 15.18 23.75 23.66
N LEU A 126 16.43 24.14 23.38
CA LEU A 126 17.61 23.28 23.35
C LEU A 126 17.96 22.76 24.75
N LEU A 127 17.78 23.59 25.78
CA LEU A 127 18.01 23.17 27.16
C LEU A 127 17.15 21.96 27.55
N ASP A 128 15.92 21.87 27.07
CA ASP A 128 15.05 20.71 27.29
C ASP A 128 15.33 19.55 26.32
N ALA A 129 16.23 19.72 25.34
CA ALA A 129 16.51 18.73 24.33
C ALA A 129 17.57 17.71 24.78
N PRO A 130 17.45 16.43 24.41
CA PRO A 130 18.38 15.37 24.82
C PRO A 130 19.82 15.61 24.32
N LEU A 131 19.94 16.33 23.20
CA LEU A 131 21.19 16.71 22.57
C LEU A 131 22.10 17.51 23.51
N PHE A 132 21.54 18.39 24.35
CA PHE A 132 22.33 19.24 25.26
C PHE A 132 23.13 18.38 26.24
N GLY A 133 22.48 17.43 26.92
CA GLY A 133 23.15 16.54 27.87
C GLY A 133 24.25 15.66 27.22
N VAL A 134 24.03 15.26 25.97
CA VAL A 134 25.03 14.50 25.20
C VAL A 134 26.26 15.35 24.89
N ARG A 135 26.06 16.59 24.41
CA ARG A 135 27.14 17.53 24.07
C ARG A 135 27.86 18.05 25.31
N TRP A 136 27.13 18.34 26.38
CA TRP A 136 27.68 18.69 27.69
C TRP A 136 28.70 17.66 28.16
N ARG A 137 28.31 16.38 28.14
CA ARG A 137 29.19 15.27 28.55
C ARG A 137 30.41 15.14 27.65
N TRP A 138 30.25 15.36 26.35
CA TRP A 138 31.38 15.37 25.41
C TRP A 138 32.37 16.48 25.75
N ASN A 139 31.87 17.70 26.00
CA ASN A 139 32.69 18.87 26.32
C ASN A 139 33.36 18.74 27.68
N ALA A 140 32.62 18.33 28.72
CA ALA A 140 33.17 18.06 30.04
C ALA A 140 34.25 16.96 30.00
N THR A 141 34.08 15.94 29.16
CA THR A 141 35.10 14.90 28.97
C THR A 141 36.31 15.45 28.23
N THR A 142 36.12 16.21 27.14
CA THR A 142 37.18 16.73 26.26
C THR A 142 38.02 17.78 26.97
N ALA A 143 37.39 18.66 27.74
CA ALA A 143 38.05 19.65 28.60
C ALA A 143 38.75 19.05 29.84
N LEU A 144 38.70 17.71 30.00
CA LEU A 144 39.27 16.98 31.14
C LEU A 144 38.67 17.39 32.50
N ALA A 145 37.46 17.98 32.50
CA ALA A 145 36.73 18.33 33.70
C ALA A 145 36.20 17.08 34.44
N LEU A 146 36.09 15.94 33.74
CA LEU A 146 35.70 14.66 34.31
C LEU A 146 36.89 13.68 34.40
N PRO A 147 37.05 12.95 35.53
CA PRO A 147 38.11 11.98 35.69
C PRO A 147 37.90 10.78 34.75
N ARG A 148 38.80 10.60 33.78
CA ARG A 148 38.77 9.47 32.82
C ARG A 148 39.33 8.17 33.39
N MET A 149 40.22 8.29 34.36
CA MET A 149 40.90 7.20 35.06
C MET A 149 40.73 7.37 36.56
N THR A 150 40.50 6.29 37.30
CA THR A 150 40.47 6.29 38.76
C THR A 150 41.13 5.01 39.25
N GLY A 151 42.14 5.11 40.12
CA GLY A 151 42.89 3.95 40.61
C GLY A 151 43.57 3.14 39.50
N GLY A 152 44.10 3.79 38.46
CA GLY A 152 44.79 3.14 37.33
C GLY A 152 43.87 2.40 36.33
N ARG A 153 42.54 2.46 36.52
CA ARG A 153 41.56 1.87 35.61
C ARG A 153 40.69 2.94 34.94
N LYS A 154 40.23 2.66 33.72
CA LYS A 154 39.30 3.53 32.99
C LYS A 154 37.94 3.54 33.69
N VAL A 155 37.37 4.73 33.87
CA VAL A 155 36.04 4.87 34.47
C VAL A 155 34.99 4.32 33.49
N ALA A 156 34.08 3.49 33.99
CA ALA A 156 33.02 2.90 33.18
C ALA A 156 32.08 3.99 32.60
N PRO A 157 31.54 3.82 31.38
CA PRO A 157 30.69 4.84 30.74
C PRO A 157 29.46 5.25 31.56
N GLN A 158 28.85 4.34 32.31
CA GLN A 158 27.69 4.66 33.17
C GLN A 158 28.09 5.62 34.29
N LEU A 159 29.23 5.37 34.95
CA LEU A 159 29.76 6.26 35.99
C LEU A 159 30.22 7.60 35.42
N GLN A 160 30.71 7.64 34.18
CA GLN A 160 31.02 8.92 33.51
C GLN A 160 29.76 9.74 33.23
N ARG A 161 28.61 9.11 32.95
CA ARG A 161 27.33 9.82 32.79
C ARG A 161 26.88 10.43 34.11
N MET A 162 26.84 9.64 35.18
CA MET A 162 26.48 10.13 36.53
C MET A 162 27.36 11.31 36.96
N LYS A 163 28.70 11.19 36.82
CA LYS A 163 29.61 12.29 37.16
C LYS A 163 29.42 13.53 36.28
N SER A 164 29.04 13.34 35.01
CA SER A 164 28.75 14.45 34.10
C SER A 164 27.46 15.18 34.48
N GLU A 165 26.46 14.45 34.97
CA GLU A 165 25.20 14.99 35.49
C GLU A 165 25.45 15.71 36.82
N ASP A 166 26.25 15.14 37.73
CA ASP A 166 26.66 15.81 38.97
C ASP A 166 27.37 17.14 38.70
N LEU A 167 28.29 17.15 37.72
CA LEU A 167 28.97 18.38 37.30
C LEU A 167 27.98 19.39 36.71
N LEU A 168 27.02 18.94 35.89
CA LEU A 168 25.97 19.80 35.35
C LEU A 168 25.15 20.44 36.46
N ALA A 169 24.70 19.65 37.45
CA ALA A 169 23.92 20.15 38.57
C ALA A 169 24.68 21.19 39.41
N SER A 170 26.02 21.10 39.49
CA SER A 170 26.84 22.08 40.19
C SER A 170 27.07 23.37 39.41
N VAL A 171 27.22 23.29 38.09
CA VAL A 171 27.57 24.43 37.22
C VAL A 171 26.33 25.14 36.68
N PHE A 172 25.27 24.40 36.43
CA PHE A 172 24.00 24.90 35.91
C PHE A 172 22.82 24.24 36.66
N PRO A 173 22.56 24.66 37.92
CA PRO A 173 21.53 24.05 38.75
C PRO A 173 20.12 24.08 38.13
N ASP A 174 19.75 25.20 37.50
CA ASP A 174 18.46 25.41 36.83
C ASP A 174 18.17 24.39 35.72
N GLN A 175 19.21 23.79 35.13
CA GLN A 175 19.07 22.77 34.10
C GLN A 175 18.58 21.42 34.65
N VAL A 176 18.84 21.14 35.93
CA VAL A 176 18.46 19.90 36.64
C VAL A 176 17.34 20.16 37.66
N ALA A 177 16.95 21.42 37.84
CA ALA A 177 15.91 21.81 38.78
C ALA A 177 14.53 21.26 38.38
N CYS A 178 13.71 20.95 39.40
CA CYS A 178 12.32 20.54 39.19
C CYS A 178 11.56 21.66 38.49
N LEU A 179 10.79 21.31 37.44
CA LEU A 179 9.98 22.27 36.68
C LEU A 179 8.99 23.04 37.56
N GLU A 180 8.56 22.49 38.69
CA GLU A 180 7.69 23.17 39.66
C GLU A 180 8.35 24.36 40.37
N ASN A 181 9.69 24.39 40.44
CA ASN A 181 10.45 25.42 41.16
C ASN A 181 10.99 26.51 40.24
N ILE A 182 10.91 26.35 38.92
CA ILE A 182 11.38 27.34 37.95
C ILE A 182 10.20 28.22 37.54
N VAL A 183 10.28 29.52 37.87
CA VAL A 183 9.30 30.51 37.42
C VAL A 183 9.88 31.28 36.24
N GLY A 184 9.45 30.94 35.02
CA GLY A 184 9.86 31.64 33.80
C GLY A 184 10.91 30.90 32.96
N GLU A 185 11.76 31.66 32.27
CA GLU A 185 12.84 31.12 31.42
C GLU A 185 14.07 30.79 32.28
N ARG A 186 14.83 29.75 31.90
CA ARG A 186 16.04 29.35 32.63
C ARG A 186 17.13 30.40 32.45
N GLU A 187 17.77 30.82 33.53
CA GLU A 187 18.93 31.71 33.47
C GLU A 187 20.18 30.90 33.11
N VAL A 188 20.76 31.18 31.95
CA VAL A 188 21.98 30.49 31.49
C VAL A 188 23.19 31.09 32.23
N PRO A 189 23.95 30.29 32.99
CA PRO A 189 25.10 30.79 33.73
C PRO A 189 26.28 31.11 32.81
N ASP A 190 27.02 32.16 33.16
CA ASP A 190 28.27 32.52 32.49
C ASP A 190 29.40 31.56 32.90
N HIS A 191 29.45 30.41 32.24
CA HIS A 191 30.46 29.38 32.48
C HIS A 191 31.03 28.84 31.15
N PRO A 192 32.36 28.71 30.98
CA PRO A 192 32.97 28.32 29.70
C PRO A 192 32.45 26.99 29.13
N LEU A 193 32.23 25.97 29.96
CA LEU A 193 31.67 24.70 29.51
C LEU A 193 30.21 24.82 29.04
N VAL A 194 29.43 25.71 29.66
CA VAL A 194 28.02 25.94 29.28
C VAL A 194 27.99 26.71 27.97
N GLY A 195 28.79 27.79 27.86
CA GLY A 195 28.95 28.56 26.63
C GLY A 195 29.40 27.69 25.45
N GLN A 196 30.44 26.87 25.61
CA GLN A 196 30.89 25.95 24.55
C GLN A 196 29.85 24.89 24.19
N THR A 197 29.12 24.37 25.18
CA THR A 197 28.06 23.37 24.90
C THR A 197 26.90 23.98 24.12
N LEU A 198 26.50 25.20 24.44
CA LEU A 198 25.50 25.93 23.68
C LEU A 198 25.99 26.23 22.26
N ASP A 199 27.24 26.69 22.12
CA ASP A 199 27.87 26.96 20.83
C ASP A 199 27.89 25.71 19.93
N ASP A 200 28.39 24.57 20.43
CA ASP A 200 28.40 23.30 19.70
C ASP A 200 26.98 22.86 19.31
N CYS A 201 26.01 23.05 20.19
CA CYS A 201 24.63 22.69 19.89
C CYS A 201 24.01 23.59 18.81
N LEU A 202 24.23 24.91 18.88
CA LEU A 202 23.65 25.90 17.97
C LEU A 202 24.33 25.90 16.59
N HIS A 203 25.66 25.76 16.55
CA HIS A 203 26.47 25.98 15.36
C HIS A 203 27.14 24.74 14.79
N GLU A 204 27.32 23.65 15.56
CA GLU A 204 27.89 22.39 15.04
C GLU A 204 26.78 21.35 14.79
N ALA A 205 25.95 21.09 15.80
CA ALA A 205 24.86 20.12 15.71
C ALA A 205 23.62 20.68 14.98
N MET A 206 23.45 22.00 15.00
CA MET A 206 22.45 22.76 14.26
C MET A 206 23.14 23.85 13.44
N ASP A 207 22.34 24.62 12.70
CA ASP A 207 22.79 25.82 12.00
C ASP A 207 21.83 26.96 12.33
N SER A 208 22.03 27.57 13.50
CA SER A 208 21.23 28.70 14.00
C SER A 208 21.34 29.92 13.10
N GLU A 209 22.54 30.25 12.62
CA GLU A 209 22.77 31.41 11.74
C GLU A 209 22.04 31.26 10.41
N GLY A 210 22.16 30.10 9.75
CA GLY A 210 21.46 29.79 8.52
C GLY A 210 19.94 29.80 8.70
N TRP A 211 19.45 29.28 9.83
CA TRP A 211 18.03 29.34 10.18
C TRP A 211 17.53 30.78 10.44
N LEU A 212 18.28 31.61 11.17
CA LEU A 212 17.92 33.01 11.39
C LEU A 212 17.92 33.80 10.07
N ALA A 213 18.87 33.53 9.18
CA ALA A 213 18.88 34.10 7.83
C ALA A 213 17.63 33.68 7.03
N LEU A 214 17.21 32.41 7.15
CA LEU A 214 15.97 31.93 6.54
C LEU A 214 14.74 32.67 7.10
N LEU A 215 14.64 32.85 8.42
CA LEU A 215 13.53 33.61 9.03
C LEU A 215 13.48 35.06 8.52
N ARG A 216 14.63 35.74 8.39
CA ARG A 216 14.68 37.10 7.83
C ARG A 216 14.19 37.15 6.38
N ARG A 217 14.50 36.13 5.57
CA ARG A 217 13.99 36.02 4.19
C ARG A 217 12.48 35.78 4.14
N ILE A 218 11.95 34.99 5.07
CA ILE A 218 10.50 34.79 5.25
C ILE A 218 9.83 36.12 5.60
N GLU A 219 10.37 36.86 6.57
CA GLU A 219 9.86 38.17 7.00
C GLU A 219 9.94 39.23 5.89
N ALA A 220 10.98 39.18 5.04
CA ALA A 220 11.14 40.07 3.89
C ALA A 220 10.20 39.74 2.71
N GLY A 221 9.55 38.57 2.72
CA GLY A 221 8.72 38.10 1.60
C GLY A 221 9.52 37.54 0.41
N ASP A 222 10.80 37.22 0.60
CA ASP A 222 11.67 36.62 -0.43
C ASP A 222 11.34 35.14 -0.71
N ILE A 223 10.51 34.53 0.15
CA ILE A 223 10.12 33.13 0.09
C ILE A 223 8.61 33.04 -0.03
N GLU A 224 8.15 32.29 -1.03
CA GLU A 224 6.73 31.99 -1.21
C GLU A 224 6.30 30.96 -0.15
N LEU A 225 5.24 31.27 0.60
CA LEU A 225 4.71 30.42 1.66
C LEU A 225 3.33 29.90 1.28
N LEU A 226 3.14 28.59 1.29
CA LEU A 226 1.84 27.96 1.02
C LEU A 226 1.40 27.13 2.22
N ALA A 227 0.12 27.24 2.59
CA ALA A 227 -0.53 26.44 3.63
C ALA A 227 -1.66 25.62 3.00
N ARG A 228 -1.70 24.31 3.26
CA ARG A 228 -2.68 23.37 2.70
C ARG A 228 -3.25 22.44 3.77
N ASP A 229 -4.55 22.54 4.03
CA ASP A 229 -5.29 21.52 4.74
C ASP A 229 -5.70 20.41 3.76
N LEU A 230 -5.23 19.19 4.00
CA LEU A 230 -5.48 18.03 3.15
C LEU A 230 -6.24 16.94 3.94
N PRO A 231 -7.13 16.18 3.28
CA PRO A 231 -7.82 15.06 3.93
C PRO A 231 -6.90 13.86 4.19
N ALA A 232 -5.75 13.79 3.50
CA ALA A 232 -4.76 12.73 3.57
C ALA A 232 -3.35 13.30 3.30
N PRO A 233 -2.28 12.63 3.77
CA PRO A 233 -0.91 13.10 3.55
C PRO A 233 -0.54 13.16 2.06
N SER A 234 0.22 14.18 1.66
CA SER A 234 0.82 14.23 0.32
C SER A 234 1.84 13.09 0.11
N PRO A 235 2.19 12.77 -1.15
CA PRO A 235 3.27 11.82 -1.43
C PRO A 235 4.59 12.17 -0.74
N LEU A 236 4.89 13.45 -0.56
CA LEU A 236 6.09 13.92 0.14
C LEU A 236 5.99 13.65 1.65
N ALA A 237 4.88 14.00 2.31
CA ALA A 237 4.72 13.70 3.74
C ALA A 237 4.74 12.20 4.04
N MET A 238 4.20 11.37 3.15
CA MET A 238 4.19 9.92 3.31
C MET A 238 5.59 9.32 3.47
N GLU A 239 6.60 9.88 2.79
CA GLU A 239 8.00 9.46 2.96
C GLU A 239 8.50 9.85 4.37
N VAL A 240 8.22 11.10 4.76
CA VAL A 240 8.72 11.70 6.00
C VAL A 240 8.06 11.07 7.26
N LEU A 241 6.81 10.63 7.17
CA LEU A 241 6.10 9.96 8.28
C LEU A 241 6.76 8.65 8.72
N GLY A 242 7.55 8.02 7.85
CA GLY A 242 8.39 6.86 8.16
C GLY A 242 9.75 7.21 8.79
N ALA A 243 9.94 8.44 9.28
CA ALA A 243 11.21 8.95 9.78
C ALA A 243 11.88 8.00 10.80
N ARG A 244 13.18 7.81 10.61
CA ARG A 244 14.00 6.96 11.48
C ARG A 244 14.17 7.57 12.88
N PRO A 245 14.45 6.77 13.92
CA PRO A 245 14.49 7.22 15.32
C PRO A 245 15.38 8.44 15.61
N TYR A 246 16.44 8.67 14.82
CA TYR A 246 17.36 9.80 15.01
C TYR A 246 16.85 11.15 14.48
N ALA A 247 15.74 11.15 13.74
CA ALA A 247 15.10 12.36 13.23
C ALA A 247 14.22 13.06 14.28
N PHE A 248 13.90 12.37 15.37
CA PHE A 248 13.02 12.90 16.40
C PHE A 248 13.73 13.92 17.31
N LEU A 249 12.96 14.91 17.76
CA LEU A 249 13.43 16.02 18.59
C LEU A 249 13.14 15.80 20.08
N ASP A 250 12.42 14.72 20.41
CA ASP A 250 11.96 14.35 21.75
C ASP A 250 12.40 12.91 22.11
N ASP A 251 12.34 12.60 23.41
CA ASP A 251 12.72 11.31 23.99
C ASP A 251 11.57 10.28 24.02
N ALA A 252 10.45 10.53 23.33
CA ALA A 252 9.30 9.63 23.34
C ALA A 252 9.66 8.24 22.75
N PRO A 253 9.28 7.11 23.42
CA PRO A 253 9.44 5.76 22.88
C PRO A 253 8.78 5.63 21.50
N LEU A 254 9.35 4.79 20.63
CA LEU A 254 8.86 4.64 19.24
C LEU A 254 7.42 4.13 19.19
N GLU A 255 7.03 3.30 20.15
CA GLU A 255 5.72 2.67 20.28
C GLU A 255 4.60 3.67 20.62
N GLU A 256 4.95 4.82 21.20
CA GLU A 256 4.01 5.86 21.65
C GLU A 256 3.84 7.00 20.63
N ARG A 257 4.44 6.88 19.44
CA ARG A 257 4.48 7.95 18.44
C ARG A 257 3.25 7.97 17.53
N ARG A 258 2.61 9.14 17.43
CA ARG A 258 1.43 9.35 16.59
C ARG A 258 1.75 9.36 15.09
N THR A 259 3.00 9.62 14.70
CA THR A 259 3.43 9.52 13.30
C THR A 259 3.30 8.10 12.74
N GLN A 260 3.45 7.06 13.58
CA GLN A 260 3.19 5.66 13.20
C GLN A 260 1.68 5.35 13.07
N ALA A 261 0.84 6.11 13.77
CA ALA A 261 -0.61 6.00 13.67
C ALA A 261 -1.15 6.64 12.38
N VAL A 262 -0.35 7.37 11.62
CA VAL A 262 -0.68 7.65 10.23
C VAL A 262 -0.37 6.39 9.45
N LEU A 263 -1.38 5.56 9.20
CA LEU A 263 -1.18 4.47 8.25
C LEU A 263 -0.70 5.07 6.94
N ASN A 264 0.32 4.40 6.39
CA ASN A 264 0.62 4.46 4.99
C ASN A 264 -0.64 4.04 4.21
N ARG A 265 -1.53 4.99 3.88
CA ARG A 265 -2.42 4.88 2.72
C ARG A 265 -1.47 4.69 1.54
N ARG A 266 -1.20 3.43 1.21
CA ARG A 266 -0.55 3.10 -0.05
C ARG A 266 -1.44 3.68 -1.12
N TRP A 267 -0.86 4.55 -1.94
CA TRP A 267 -1.03 4.63 -3.39
C TRP A 267 -2.33 4.00 -3.89
N THR A 268 -3.44 4.49 -3.38
CA THR A 268 -4.64 4.59 -4.19
C THR A 268 -4.24 5.64 -5.22
N ASP A 269 -4.57 5.42 -6.49
CA ASP A 269 -4.45 6.45 -7.52
C ASP A 269 -5.80 7.17 -7.55
N PRO A 270 -5.97 8.25 -6.77
CA PRO A 270 -7.01 9.20 -7.06
C PRO A 270 -6.52 9.93 -8.31
N GLU A 271 -7.11 9.58 -9.46
CA GLU A 271 -6.85 10.23 -10.76
C GLU A 271 -7.09 11.75 -10.67
N SER A 272 -7.78 12.20 -9.61
CA SER A 272 -8.02 13.59 -9.25
C SER A 272 -7.63 13.87 -7.79
N ALA A 273 -7.20 15.08 -7.46
CA ALA A 273 -7.03 15.51 -6.06
C ALA A 273 -8.32 15.35 -5.22
N ASP A 274 -9.49 15.24 -5.87
CA ASP A 274 -10.80 15.05 -5.25
C ASP A 274 -10.98 13.64 -4.66
N ASP A 275 -10.37 12.61 -5.24
CA ASP A 275 -10.51 11.21 -4.77
C ASP A 275 -9.62 10.91 -3.53
N LEU A 276 -8.62 11.75 -3.23
CA LEU A 276 -7.82 11.66 -1.98
C LEU A 276 -8.69 11.87 -0.72
N GLY A 277 -9.85 12.51 -0.88
CA GLY A 277 -10.74 12.93 0.20
C GLY A 277 -12.10 12.24 0.27
N ALA A 278 -12.45 11.36 -0.68
CA ALA A 278 -13.78 10.75 -0.73
C ALA A 278 -14.03 9.88 0.52
N LEU A 279 -14.96 10.33 1.37
CA LEU A 279 -15.37 9.57 2.55
C LEU A 279 -16.41 8.52 2.15
N ASP A 280 -16.45 7.41 2.89
CA ASP A 280 -17.47 6.39 2.67
C ASP A 280 -18.86 6.94 3.05
N VAL A 281 -19.83 6.85 2.13
CA VAL A 281 -21.20 7.38 2.33
C VAL A 281 -21.86 6.76 3.56
N ALA A 282 -21.63 5.46 3.80
CA ALA A 282 -22.19 4.79 4.97
C ALA A 282 -21.51 5.24 6.27
N ALA A 283 -20.23 5.60 6.24
CA ALA A 283 -19.55 6.23 7.38
C ALA A 283 -20.06 7.66 7.65
N ILE A 284 -20.29 8.47 6.60
CA ILE A 284 -20.90 9.80 6.73
C ILE A 284 -22.28 9.68 7.39
N THR A 285 -23.12 8.79 6.86
CA THR A 285 -24.49 8.58 7.35
C THR A 285 -24.48 8.12 8.81
N ALA A 286 -23.69 7.10 9.15
CA ALA A 286 -23.62 6.58 10.51
C ALA A 286 -23.15 7.64 11.53
N VAL A 287 -22.12 8.43 11.19
CA VAL A 287 -21.65 9.48 12.09
C VAL A 287 -22.66 10.61 12.22
N GLY A 288 -23.38 10.95 11.14
CA GLY A 288 -24.48 11.92 11.18
C GLY A 288 -25.62 11.46 12.10
N GLU A 289 -26.04 10.20 12.00
CA GLU A 289 -27.05 9.60 12.88
C GLU A 289 -26.61 9.53 14.35
N GLU A 290 -25.31 9.29 14.60
CA GLU A 290 -24.72 9.29 15.96
C GLU A 290 -24.51 10.71 16.52
N ALA A 291 -24.28 11.70 15.65
CA ALA A 291 -24.09 13.09 16.06
C ALA A 291 -25.41 13.79 16.39
N TRP A 292 -26.47 13.45 15.65
CA TRP A 292 -27.80 13.94 15.95
C TRP A 292 -28.29 13.40 17.31
N PRO A 293 -28.80 14.25 18.21
CA PRO A 293 -29.19 13.81 19.54
C PRO A 293 -30.35 12.81 19.49
N GLN A 294 -30.23 11.73 20.26
CA GLN A 294 -31.27 10.70 20.42
C GLN A 294 -31.87 10.79 21.84
N ALA A 295 -32.52 11.92 22.12
CA ALA A 295 -33.10 12.17 23.44
C ALA A 295 -34.22 11.15 23.76
N ARG A 296 -34.17 10.57 24.96
CA ARG A 296 -35.15 9.56 25.42
C ARG A 296 -36.17 10.13 26.41
N ASN A 297 -35.95 11.35 26.88
CA ASN A 297 -36.81 12.07 27.82
C ASN A 297 -36.63 13.59 27.67
N ALA A 298 -37.42 14.36 28.40
CA ALA A 298 -37.39 15.82 28.35
C ALA A 298 -36.07 16.44 28.82
N ASP A 299 -35.36 15.83 29.78
CA ASP A 299 -34.07 16.35 30.26
C ASP A 299 -32.96 16.19 29.22
N GLU A 300 -32.85 15.00 28.59
CA GLU A 300 -31.91 14.76 27.49
C GLU A 300 -32.23 15.67 26.28
N LEU A 301 -33.50 16.00 26.04
CA LEU A 301 -33.88 16.94 24.99
C LEU A 301 -33.48 18.39 25.32
N HIS A 302 -33.51 18.79 26.59
CA HIS A 302 -33.00 20.09 27.04
C HIS A 302 -31.48 20.19 26.85
N GLU A 303 -30.75 19.12 27.15
CA GLU A 303 -29.31 19.03 26.86
C GLU A 303 -29.03 19.14 25.36
N ALA A 304 -29.81 18.44 24.53
CA ALA A 304 -29.72 18.51 23.08
C ALA A 304 -29.97 19.94 22.54
N LEU A 305 -31.01 20.61 23.04
CA LEU A 305 -31.30 22.03 22.74
C LEU A 305 -30.13 22.94 23.12
N THR A 306 -29.50 22.69 24.26
CA THR A 306 -28.36 23.47 24.77
C THR A 306 -27.10 23.26 23.94
N GLY A 307 -26.85 22.02 23.52
CA GLY A 307 -25.73 21.64 22.66
C GLY A 307 -25.83 22.20 21.24
N LEU A 308 -27.02 22.09 20.62
CA LEU A 308 -27.26 22.59 19.26
C LEU A 308 -27.55 24.09 19.18
N GLY A 309 -27.76 24.74 20.33
CA GLY A 309 -28.20 26.14 20.43
C GLY A 309 -29.69 26.33 20.13
N CYS A 310 -30.19 25.69 19.07
CA CYS A 310 -31.61 25.60 18.76
C CYS A 310 -31.94 24.38 17.89
N ILE A 311 -33.20 23.99 17.88
CA ILE A 311 -33.77 22.94 17.00
C ILE A 311 -34.93 23.56 16.21
N ALA A 312 -34.94 23.40 14.89
CA ALA A 312 -36.05 23.92 14.09
C ALA A 312 -37.33 23.11 14.32
N GLU A 313 -38.50 23.75 14.22
CA GLU A 313 -39.79 23.08 14.44
C GLU A 313 -39.99 21.88 13.50
N ALA A 314 -39.56 21.99 12.24
CA ALA A 314 -39.58 20.88 11.29
C ALA A 314 -38.66 19.71 11.69
N GLU A 315 -37.54 19.99 12.35
CA GLU A 315 -36.62 18.97 12.87
C GLU A 315 -37.22 18.28 14.09
N ALA A 316 -37.84 19.04 14.99
CA ALA A 316 -38.54 18.50 16.15
C ALA A 316 -39.75 17.64 15.77
N GLN A 317 -40.44 17.94 14.67
CA GLN A 317 -41.56 17.14 14.18
C GLN A 317 -41.14 15.82 13.52
N ALA A 318 -39.86 15.64 13.19
CA ALA A 318 -39.37 14.39 12.62
C ALA A 318 -39.43 13.24 13.63
N ASP A 319 -39.31 13.54 14.94
CA ASP A 319 -39.54 12.59 16.02
C ASP A 319 -40.92 12.84 16.67
N PRO A 320 -41.83 11.85 16.66
CA PRO A 320 -43.17 12.02 17.23
C PRO A 320 -43.21 12.39 18.72
N GLN A 321 -42.15 12.10 19.48
CA GLN A 321 -42.13 12.30 20.94
C GLN A 321 -41.61 13.69 21.35
N TRP A 322 -40.75 14.31 20.54
CA TRP A 322 -40.10 15.58 20.88
C TRP A 322 -41.08 16.75 21.07
N PRO A 323 -42.14 16.93 20.27
CA PRO A 323 -43.09 18.02 20.48
C PRO A 323 -43.75 17.97 21.86
N ALA A 324 -44.02 16.78 22.40
CA ALA A 324 -44.60 16.65 23.74
C ALA A 324 -43.62 17.12 24.83
N TRP A 325 -42.36 16.71 24.73
CA TRP A 325 -41.29 17.09 25.66
C TRP A 325 -40.90 18.57 25.56
N LEU A 326 -40.84 19.15 24.35
CA LEU A 326 -40.58 20.58 24.16
C LEU A 326 -41.67 21.43 24.82
N ASN A 327 -42.94 21.04 24.67
CA ASN A 327 -44.05 21.71 25.33
C ASN A 327 -44.03 21.55 26.86
N GLU A 328 -43.53 20.42 27.36
CA GLU A 328 -43.30 20.21 28.79
C GLU A 328 -42.19 21.13 29.32
N LEU A 329 -41.05 21.20 28.63
CA LEU A 329 -39.94 22.12 28.95
C LEU A 329 -40.38 23.59 28.90
N ALA A 330 -41.21 23.95 27.93
CA ALA A 330 -41.78 25.28 27.81
C ALA A 330 -42.68 25.64 28.99
N ARG A 331 -43.58 24.71 29.39
CA ARG A 331 -44.41 24.87 30.60
C ARG A 331 -43.58 24.96 31.88
N GLY A 332 -42.45 24.25 31.92
CA GLY A 332 -41.48 24.31 33.01
C GLY A 332 -40.57 25.55 32.99
N GLY A 333 -40.69 26.44 32.00
CA GLY A 333 -39.87 27.65 31.89
C GLY A 333 -38.41 27.40 31.49
N ARG A 334 -38.09 26.23 30.93
CA ARG A 334 -36.74 25.82 30.54
C ARG A 334 -36.44 26.03 29.05
N ALA A 335 -37.46 26.03 28.21
CA ALA A 335 -37.35 26.27 26.77
C ALA A 335 -38.40 27.25 26.28
N THR A 336 -38.19 27.86 25.12
CA THR A 336 -39.18 28.71 24.45
C THR A 336 -39.17 28.48 22.95
N ARG A 337 -40.33 28.70 22.31
CA ARG A 337 -40.51 28.64 20.86
C ARG A 337 -40.43 30.05 20.29
N MET A 338 -39.42 30.32 19.46
CA MET A 338 -39.18 31.60 18.80
C MET A 338 -39.66 31.56 17.35
N GLN A 339 -40.61 32.41 16.99
CA GLN A 339 -41.12 32.54 15.63
C GLN A 339 -40.17 33.40 14.78
N VAL A 340 -39.37 32.76 13.92
CA VAL A 340 -38.31 33.42 13.12
C VAL A 340 -38.76 33.85 11.72
N ALA A 341 -39.77 33.20 11.15
CA ALA A 341 -40.42 33.59 9.90
C ALA A 341 -41.92 33.21 9.93
N GLN A 342 -42.71 33.55 8.91
CA GLN A 342 -44.16 33.26 8.91
C GLN A 342 -44.49 31.77 9.15
N ASP A 343 -43.75 30.86 8.51
CA ASP A 343 -43.95 29.41 8.62
C ASP A 343 -42.75 28.67 9.25
N ARG A 344 -41.90 29.38 10.01
CA ARG A 344 -40.74 28.76 10.68
C ARG A 344 -40.58 29.26 12.10
N ALA A 345 -40.41 28.31 13.01
CA ALA A 345 -40.06 28.56 14.40
C ALA A 345 -38.86 27.71 14.82
N LEU A 346 -38.13 28.23 15.80
CA LEU A 346 -37.00 27.56 16.45
C LEU A 346 -37.34 27.31 17.92
N TRP A 347 -37.05 26.12 18.39
CA TRP A 347 -37.01 25.81 19.81
C TRP A 347 -35.61 26.08 20.33
N LEU A 348 -35.52 26.81 21.44
CA LEU A 348 -34.25 27.11 22.09
C LEU A 348 -34.38 26.99 23.61
N PRO A 349 -33.29 26.66 24.32
CA PRO A 349 -33.27 26.68 25.77
C PRO A 349 -33.16 28.14 26.26
N ILE A 350 -33.68 28.42 27.45
CA ILE A 350 -33.71 29.78 28.01
C ILE A 350 -32.30 30.36 28.19
N GLU A 351 -31.30 29.51 28.45
CA GLU A 351 -29.88 29.82 28.58
C GLU A 351 -29.28 30.40 27.29
N ARG A 352 -29.90 30.16 26.13
CA ARG A 352 -29.45 30.66 24.81
C ARG A 352 -30.33 31.78 24.28
N LEU A 353 -31.33 32.25 25.03
CA LEU A 353 -32.26 33.27 24.56
C LEU A 353 -31.55 34.58 24.20
N ALA A 354 -30.63 35.06 25.05
CA ALA A 354 -29.85 36.27 24.78
C ALA A 354 -28.90 36.14 23.59
N LEU A 355 -28.50 34.92 23.23
CA LEU A 355 -27.69 34.64 22.04
C LEU A 355 -28.53 34.78 20.76
N LEU A 356 -29.78 34.31 20.75
CA LEU A 356 -30.60 34.32 19.53
C LEU A 356 -31.38 35.63 19.32
N GLN A 357 -31.62 36.42 20.38
CA GLN A 357 -32.33 37.70 20.29
C GLN A 357 -31.70 38.72 19.32
N PRO A 358 -30.36 38.94 19.30
CA PRO A 358 -29.72 39.83 18.33
C PRO A 358 -29.88 39.36 16.88
N ILE A 359 -29.95 38.05 16.64
CA ILE A 359 -30.09 37.45 15.31
C ILE A 359 -31.53 37.63 14.79
N TYR A 360 -32.53 37.61 15.69
CA TYR A 360 -33.95 37.75 15.35
C TYR A 360 -34.65 38.85 16.18
N PRO A 361 -34.32 40.15 15.96
CA PRO A 361 -34.74 41.25 16.83
C PRO A 361 -36.27 41.51 16.85
N GLY A 362 -37.04 40.88 15.96
CA GLY A 362 -38.51 40.98 15.91
C GLY A 362 -39.24 39.66 16.17
N ALA A 363 -38.54 38.59 16.53
CA ALA A 363 -39.16 37.29 16.73
C ALA A 363 -39.95 37.22 18.05
N ARG A 364 -41.15 36.65 17.98
CA ARG A 364 -41.99 36.42 19.16
C ARG A 364 -41.63 35.09 19.82
N CYS A 365 -41.49 35.08 21.14
CA CYS A 365 -41.21 33.89 21.92
C CYS A 365 -42.45 33.43 22.69
N GLU A 366 -42.75 32.14 22.64
CA GLU A 366 -43.89 31.52 23.32
C GLU A 366 -43.42 30.29 24.12
N PRO A 367 -43.54 30.29 25.46
CA PRO A 367 -43.93 31.40 26.33
C PRO A 367 -42.89 32.53 26.33
N ALA A 368 -43.33 33.76 26.64
CA ALA A 368 -42.44 34.90 26.80
C ALA A 368 -41.66 34.77 28.13
N LEU A 369 -40.39 34.40 28.03
CA LEU A 369 -39.48 34.20 29.16
C LEU A 369 -38.33 35.22 29.08
N GLU A 370 -37.78 35.60 30.24
CA GLU A 370 -36.61 36.49 30.33
C GLU A 370 -35.32 35.68 30.43
N SER A 371 -34.21 36.25 29.95
CA SER A 371 -32.89 35.62 30.05
C SER A 371 -32.47 35.41 31.52
N LEU A 372 -31.86 34.27 31.81
CA LEU A 372 -31.38 33.97 33.16
C LEU A 372 -30.18 34.85 33.57
N PRO A 373 -30.03 35.20 34.86
CA PRO A 373 -28.87 35.95 35.36
C PRO A 373 -27.55 35.22 35.03
N GLY A 374 -26.62 35.92 34.38
CA GLY A 374 -25.33 35.36 33.94
C GLY A 374 -25.33 34.86 32.49
N PHE A 375 -26.51 34.69 31.89
CA PHE A 375 -26.72 34.39 30.46
C PHE A 375 -27.28 35.59 29.68
N ASP A 376 -27.39 36.75 30.32
CA ASP A 376 -27.93 38.03 29.83
C ASP A 376 -26.88 38.94 29.19
N ARG A 377 -25.69 38.40 28.89
CA ARG A 377 -24.59 39.19 28.30
C ARG A 377 -24.94 39.62 26.87
N PRO A 378 -24.89 40.92 26.55
CA PRO A 378 -25.12 41.39 25.19
C PRO A 378 -24.00 40.86 24.28
N SER A 379 -24.41 40.22 23.19
CA SER A 379 -23.53 39.80 22.09
C SER A 379 -23.86 40.61 20.85
N SER A 380 -22.86 40.90 20.02
CA SER A 380 -23.12 41.47 18.69
C SER A 380 -23.86 40.44 17.83
N GLU A 381 -24.63 40.90 16.85
CA GLU A 381 -25.34 40.00 15.92
C GLU A 381 -24.37 39.02 15.22
N ASP A 382 -23.20 39.51 14.81
CA ASP A 382 -22.17 38.72 14.14
C ASP A 382 -21.56 37.65 15.06
N ASP A 383 -21.22 38.00 16.31
CA ASP A 383 -20.64 37.03 17.26
C ASP A 383 -21.70 36.00 17.69
N ALA A 384 -22.94 36.44 17.86
CA ALA A 384 -24.08 35.56 18.16
C ALA A 384 -24.31 34.54 17.04
N LEU A 385 -24.26 34.98 15.79
CA LEU A 385 -24.41 34.12 14.63
C LEU A 385 -23.28 33.08 14.55
N VAL A 386 -22.03 33.48 14.78
CA VAL A 386 -20.88 32.57 14.79
C VAL A 386 -21.06 31.47 15.83
N GLU A 387 -21.45 31.83 17.06
CA GLU A 387 -21.68 30.86 18.14
C GLU A 387 -22.89 29.95 17.90
N LEU A 388 -23.97 30.47 17.28
CA LEU A 388 -25.10 29.64 16.87
C LEU A 388 -24.69 28.61 15.82
N ILE A 389 -23.95 29.02 14.77
CA ILE A 389 -23.49 28.10 13.73
C ILE A 389 -22.49 27.08 14.31
N ARG A 390 -21.59 27.51 15.22
CA ARG A 390 -20.68 26.61 15.93
C ARG A 390 -21.46 25.50 16.66
N ALA A 391 -22.47 25.87 17.44
CA ALA A 391 -23.31 24.93 18.16
C ALA A 391 -24.07 23.99 17.21
N ARG A 392 -24.67 24.53 16.15
CA ARG A 392 -25.47 23.76 15.18
C ARG A 392 -24.66 22.70 14.45
N LEU A 393 -23.41 22.98 14.10
CA LEU A 393 -22.55 22.04 13.37
C LEU A 393 -22.17 20.78 14.17
N THR A 394 -22.36 20.77 15.49
CA THR A 394 -22.10 19.58 16.33
C THR A 394 -23.09 18.44 16.09
N GLY A 395 -24.25 18.71 15.49
CA GLY A 395 -25.30 17.72 15.23
C GLY A 395 -25.32 17.14 13.82
N PHE A 396 -24.50 17.63 12.89
CA PHE A 396 -24.59 17.28 11.48
C PHE A 396 -23.25 16.84 10.88
N GLY A 397 -23.30 15.88 9.95
CA GLY A 397 -22.18 15.59 9.06
C GLY A 397 -21.93 16.73 8.05
N PRO A 398 -21.12 16.48 6.99
CA PRO A 398 -20.89 17.44 5.92
C PRO A 398 -22.18 17.97 5.31
N LEU A 399 -22.36 19.30 5.28
CA LEU A 399 -23.53 19.96 4.69
C LEU A 399 -23.14 21.19 3.86
N PRO A 400 -23.79 21.43 2.71
CA PRO A 400 -23.66 22.69 1.98
C PRO A 400 -24.39 23.83 2.70
N VAL A 401 -23.93 25.07 2.48
CA VAL A 401 -24.45 26.28 3.14
C VAL A 401 -25.99 26.42 3.10
N PRO A 402 -26.69 26.14 1.98
CA PRO A 402 -28.14 26.27 1.93
C PRO A 402 -28.89 25.34 2.89
N LEU A 403 -28.34 24.15 3.16
CA LEU A 403 -28.95 23.19 4.09
C LEU A 403 -28.75 23.59 5.55
N ILE A 404 -27.68 24.31 5.88
CA ILE A 404 -27.46 24.88 7.22
C ILE A 404 -28.35 26.11 7.43
N ALA A 405 -28.46 26.98 6.44
CA ALA A 405 -29.17 28.25 6.55
C ALA A 405 -30.71 28.10 6.58
N ARG A 406 -31.25 27.14 5.82
CA ARG A 406 -32.71 26.98 5.65
C ARG A 406 -33.44 26.67 6.97
N PRO A 407 -33.04 25.70 7.80
CA PRO A 407 -33.72 25.43 9.08
C PRO A 407 -33.75 26.65 10.01
N LEU A 408 -32.70 27.48 9.96
CA LEU A 408 -32.58 28.69 10.78
C LEU A 408 -33.35 29.90 10.22
N ALA A 409 -33.89 29.82 9.00
CA ALA A 409 -34.50 30.96 8.31
C ALA A 409 -33.54 32.14 8.09
N LEU A 410 -32.24 31.87 7.95
CA LEU A 410 -31.20 32.87 7.73
C LEU A 410 -30.79 33.00 6.25
N PRO A 411 -30.30 34.17 5.80
CA PRO A 411 -29.68 34.30 4.49
C PRO A 411 -28.41 33.44 4.38
N ALA A 412 -28.25 32.74 3.25
CA ALA A 412 -27.06 31.92 3.01
C ALA A 412 -25.74 32.71 3.07
N SER A 413 -25.77 34.00 2.71
CA SER A 413 -24.60 34.90 2.80
C SER A 413 -24.14 35.16 4.24
N ALA A 414 -25.07 35.33 5.17
CA ALA A 414 -24.75 35.54 6.59
C ALA A 414 -24.13 34.26 7.20
N VAL A 415 -24.72 33.10 6.89
CA VAL A 415 -24.18 31.81 7.33
C VAL A 415 -22.80 31.54 6.70
N ALA A 416 -22.59 31.88 5.43
CA ALA A 416 -21.28 31.73 4.79
C ALA A 416 -20.19 32.61 5.46
N LEU A 417 -20.52 33.83 5.87
CA LEU A 417 -19.59 34.70 6.61
C LEU A 417 -19.22 34.10 7.97
N ALA A 418 -20.22 33.60 8.72
CA ALA A 418 -19.99 32.92 10.00
C ALA A 418 -19.13 31.66 9.83
N LEU A 419 -19.40 30.84 8.81
CA LEU A 419 -18.60 29.67 8.48
C LEU A 419 -17.16 30.02 8.09
N THR A 420 -16.95 31.12 7.36
CA THR A 420 -15.60 31.60 6.99
C THR A 420 -14.82 32.04 8.23
N ARG A 421 -15.48 32.69 9.20
CA ARG A 421 -14.86 33.04 10.48
C ARG A 421 -14.50 31.79 11.28
N LEU A 422 -15.41 30.81 11.36
CA LEU A 422 -15.12 29.51 11.96
C LEU A 422 -14.02 28.73 11.22
N GLU A 423 -13.88 28.87 9.90
CA GLU A 423 -12.78 28.30 9.10
C GLU A 423 -11.45 28.92 9.53
N SER A 424 -11.43 30.25 9.68
CA SER A 424 -10.24 31.00 10.12
C SER A 424 -9.84 30.65 11.55
N GLU A 425 -10.78 30.36 12.44
CA GLU A 425 -10.47 29.83 13.79
C GLU A 425 -10.03 28.36 13.74
N GLY A 426 -10.24 27.70 12.60
CA GLY A 426 -10.05 26.28 12.43
C GLY A 426 -11.08 25.47 13.21
N TYR A 427 -12.32 25.89 13.39
CA TYR A 427 -13.35 25.00 13.97
C TYR A 427 -13.94 24.05 12.92
N VAL A 428 -14.09 24.54 11.69
CA VAL A 428 -14.70 23.82 10.57
C VAL A 428 -13.71 23.60 9.43
N LEU A 429 -14.02 22.65 8.56
CA LEU A 429 -13.34 22.47 7.28
C LEU A 429 -14.34 22.58 6.14
N ARG A 430 -13.90 23.23 5.06
CA ARG A 430 -14.61 23.32 3.78
C ARG A 430 -14.01 22.32 2.80
N GLY A 431 -14.86 21.60 2.07
CA GLY A 431 -14.41 20.68 1.04
C GLY A 431 -15.57 19.91 0.41
N ARG A 432 -15.25 18.98 -0.48
CA ARG A 432 -16.22 18.04 -1.06
C ARG A 432 -15.98 16.69 -0.41
N PHE A 433 -16.72 16.40 0.65
CA PHE A 433 -16.50 15.22 1.48
C PHE A 433 -17.37 14.05 1.02
N THR A 434 -18.60 14.35 0.56
CA THR A 434 -19.52 13.37 0.00
C THR A 434 -19.12 13.01 -1.44
N PRO A 435 -18.96 11.72 -1.79
CA PRO A 435 -18.65 11.27 -3.16
C PRO A 435 -19.68 11.80 -4.18
N GLY A 436 -19.20 12.51 -5.22
CA GLY A 436 -20.05 13.11 -6.26
C GLY A 436 -20.67 14.47 -5.91
N ALA A 437 -20.30 15.07 -4.78
CA ALA A 437 -20.72 16.43 -4.43
C ALA A 437 -20.21 17.45 -5.46
N ARG A 438 -21.10 18.37 -5.88
CA ARG A 438 -20.78 19.46 -6.82
C ARG A 438 -20.55 20.80 -6.13
N GLU A 439 -21.08 20.96 -4.92
CA GLU A 439 -20.99 22.16 -4.11
C GLU A 439 -20.04 21.92 -2.93
N ASP A 440 -19.47 22.99 -2.38
CA ASP A 440 -18.62 22.92 -1.20
C ASP A 440 -19.48 22.65 0.05
N GLU A 441 -19.07 21.63 0.79
CA GLU A 441 -19.65 21.22 2.06
C GLU A 441 -18.80 21.73 3.22
N TRP A 442 -19.46 21.92 4.36
CA TRP A 442 -18.86 22.35 5.60
C TRP A 442 -19.09 21.28 6.66
N CYS A 443 -18.04 20.92 7.39
CA CYS A 443 -18.13 19.94 8.47
C CYS A 443 -17.29 20.39 9.67
N GLU A 444 -17.81 20.10 10.86
CA GLU A 444 -17.06 20.24 12.11
C GLU A 444 -15.89 19.24 12.13
N ARG A 445 -14.72 19.68 12.60
CA ARG A 445 -13.48 18.91 12.49
C ARG A 445 -13.51 17.56 13.21
N HIS A 446 -14.03 17.49 14.44
CA HIS A 446 -14.08 16.26 15.23
C HIS A 446 -15.02 15.21 14.60
N LEU A 447 -16.17 15.64 14.08
CA LEU A 447 -17.09 14.81 13.33
C LEU A 447 -16.45 14.31 12.03
N LEU A 448 -15.78 15.19 11.29
CA LEU A 448 -15.05 14.80 10.09
C LEU A 448 -13.96 13.76 10.40
N ALA A 449 -13.19 13.95 11.47
CA ALA A 449 -12.20 13.00 11.95
C ALA A 449 -12.85 11.65 12.36
N ARG A 450 -14.05 11.67 12.97
CA ARG A 450 -14.82 10.46 13.30
C ARG A 450 -15.29 9.73 12.03
N ILE A 451 -15.81 10.44 11.03
CA ILE A 451 -16.19 9.88 9.72
C ILE A 451 -14.97 9.21 9.09
N HIS A 452 -13.83 9.91 9.05
CA HIS A 452 -12.59 9.38 8.50
C HIS A 452 -12.16 8.08 9.19
N ARG A 453 -12.20 8.04 10.53
CA ARG A 453 -11.91 6.81 11.30
C ARG A 453 -12.86 5.66 10.95
N TYR A 454 -14.15 5.93 10.79
CA TYR A 454 -15.14 4.91 10.42
C TYR A 454 -14.93 4.39 8.99
N THR A 455 -14.66 5.29 8.04
CA THR A 455 -14.28 4.95 6.66
C THR A 455 -13.05 4.05 6.65
N VAL A 456 -11.98 4.44 7.37
CA VAL A 456 -10.75 3.65 7.48
C VAL A 456 -11.00 2.28 8.12
N LYS A 457 -11.77 2.22 9.22
CA LYS A 457 -12.09 0.95 9.90
C LYS A 457 -12.89 0.00 9.02
N ARG A 458 -13.80 0.52 8.19
CA ARG A 458 -14.59 -0.27 7.24
C ARG A 458 -13.72 -0.81 6.10
N LEU A 459 -12.94 0.07 5.46
CA LEU A 459 -11.96 -0.33 4.43
C LEU A 459 -10.97 -1.37 4.96
N ARG A 460 -10.52 -1.24 6.22
CA ARG A 460 -9.66 -2.24 6.88
C ARG A 460 -10.32 -3.61 7.04
N ARG A 461 -11.60 -3.66 7.43
CA ARG A 461 -12.33 -4.94 7.52
C ARG A 461 -12.47 -5.61 6.16
N GLU A 462 -12.51 -4.83 5.09
CA GLU A 462 -12.57 -5.35 3.73
C GLU A 462 -11.20 -5.83 3.21
N ILE A 463 -10.10 -5.23 3.68
CA ILE A 463 -8.73 -5.45 3.15
C ILE A 463 -7.79 -6.06 4.22
N GLU A 464 -8.33 -6.76 5.22
CA GLU A 464 -7.46 -7.38 6.22
C GLU A 464 -6.65 -8.53 5.58
N PRO A 465 -5.31 -8.42 5.54
CA PRO A 465 -4.49 -9.38 4.82
C PRO A 465 -4.52 -10.75 5.50
N VAL A 466 -4.51 -11.82 4.70
CA VAL A 466 -4.36 -13.19 5.20
C VAL A 466 -2.90 -13.51 5.49
N GLU A 467 -2.68 -14.45 6.40
CA GLU A 467 -1.35 -14.99 6.65
C GLU A 467 -0.83 -15.77 5.44
N ARG A 468 0.50 -15.89 5.31
CA ARG A 468 1.12 -16.58 4.16
C ARG A 468 0.72 -18.05 4.07
N ALA A 469 0.46 -18.70 5.21
CA ALA A 469 -0.04 -20.06 5.26
C ALA A 469 -1.47 -20.17 4.69
N ASP A 470 -2.36 -19.23 5.05
CA ASP A 470 -3.72 -19.18 4.51
C ASP A 470 -3.73 -18.85 3.02
N PHE A 471 -2.82 -17.98 2.56
CA PHE A 471 -2.63 -17.75 1.14
C PHE A 471 -2.20 -19.03 0.40
N MET A 472 -1.34 -19.86 0.98
CA MET A 472 -0.97 -21.15 0.39
C MET A 472 -2.12 -22.15 0.39
N ARG A 473 -2.96 -22.19 1.44
CA ARG A 473 -4.22 -22.99 1.44
C ARG A 473 -5.13 -22.54 0.31
N PHE A 474 -5.30 -21.23 0.15
CA PHE A 474 -6.05 -20.64 -0.96
C PHE A 474 -5.46 -21.04 -2.31
N LEU A 475 -4.13 -20.97 -2.50
CA LEU A 475 -3.50 -21.38 -3.75
C LEU A 475 -3.70 -22.86 -4.04
N CYS A 476 -3.64 -23.75 -3.04
CA CYS A 476 -3.94 -25.17 -3.22
C CYS A 476 -5.37 -25.41 -3.69
N ASP A 477 -6.35 -24.68 -3.12
CA ASP A 477 -7.75 -24.73 -3.54
C ASP A 477 -7.92 -24.16 -4.95
N TRP A 478 -7.37 -22.97 -5.20
CA TRP A 478 -7.46 -22.20 -6.46
C TRP A 478 -6.82 -22.92 -7.64
N GLN A 479 -5.75 -23.68 -7.41
CA GLN A 479 -5.03 -24.46 -8.42
C GLN A 479 -5.46 -25.93 -8.46
N HIS A 480 -6.57 -26.29 -7.83
CA HIS A 480 -7.17 -27.63 -7.88
C HIS A 480 -6.25 -28.75 -7.34
N LEU A 481 -5.39 -28.45 -6.37
CA LEU A 481 -4.48 -29.41 -5.74
C LEU A 481 -5.08 -30.06 -4.49
N SER A 482 -5.96 -29.35 -3.79
CA SER A 482 -6.71 -29.89 -2.66
C SER A 482 -7.67 -31.00 -3.10
N GLU A 483 -7.94 -31.98 -2.24
CA GLU A 483 -8.77 -33.12 -2.62
C GLU A 483 -10.21 -32.71 -2.97
N SER A 484 -10.72 -31.65 -2.32
CA SER A 484 -12.07 -31.10 -2.52
C SER A 484 -12.23 -30.30 -3.81
N THR A 485 -11.14 -29.72 -4.35
CA THR A 485 -11.18 -28.85 -5.52
C THR A 485 -10.57 -29.49 -6.78
N ARG A 486 -9.97 -30.68 -6.65
CA ARG A 486 -9.40 -31.44 -7.76
C ARG A 486 -10.46 -31.70 -8.83
N MET A 487 -10.15 -31.31 -10.07
CA MET A 487 -11.09 -31.44 -11.17
C MET A 487 -11.16 -32.88 -11.69
N GLN A 488 -12.28 -33.21 -12.34
CA GLN A 488 -12.50 -34.53 -12.96
C GLN A 488 -13.06 -34.39 -14.36
N GLY A 489 -12.67 -35.31 -15.24
CA GLY A 489 -13.21 -35.42 -16.58
C GLY A 489 -12.34 -34.73 -17.63
N ARG A 490 -12.69 -35.01 -18.88
CA ARG A 490 -11.88 -34.61 -20.04
C ARG A 490 -11.97 -33.12 -20.35
N ASP A 491 -13.15 -32.51 -20.16
CA ASP A 491 -13.37 -31.10 -20.45
C ASP A 491 -12.64 -30.17 -19.47
N ALA A 492 -12.37 -30.63 -18.24
CA ALA A 492 -11.63 -29.89 -17.23
C ALA A 492 -10.15 -29.65 -17.59
N LEU A 493 -9.58 -30.48 -18.47
CA LEU A 493 -8.17 -30.34 -18.88
C LEU A 493 -7.90 -28.99 -19.55
N ALA A 494 -8.87 -28.47 -20.33
CA ALA A 494 -8.72 -27.17 -20.98
C ALA A 494 -8.57 -26.04 -19.93
N THR A 495 -9.41 -26.04 -18.90
CA THR A 495 -9.37 -25.05 -17.81
C THR A 495 -8.03 -25.07 -17.06
N VAL A 496 -7.51 -26.26 -16.72
CA VAL A 496 -6.22 -26.40 -16.03
C VAL A 496 -5.07 -25.90 -16.90
N VAL A 497 -5.08 -26.22 -18.20
CA VAL A 497 -4.05 -25.76 -19.13
C VAL A 497 -4.15 -24.24 -19.35
N GLU A 498 -5.35 -23.67 -19.42
CA GLU A 498 -5.56 -22.22 -19.52
C GLU A 498 -5.14 -21.47 -18.24
N GLN A 499 -5.23 -22.11 -17.06
CA GLN A 499 -4.74 -21.53 -15.80
C GLN A 499 -3.20 -21.56 -15.72
N LEU A 500 -2.58 -22.59 -16.29
CA LEU A 500 -1.12 -22.76 -16.38
C LEU A 500 -0.52 -22.18 -17.67
N GLU A 501 -1.31 -21.41 -18.43
CA GLU A 501 -0.92 -20.86 -19.72
C GLU A 501 0.37 -20.04 -19.59
N GLY A 502 1.41 -20.40 -20.35
CA GLY A 502 2.69 -19.69 -20.35
C GLY A 502 3.61 -20.07 -19.19
N PHE A 503 3.18 -20.90 -18.25
CA PHE A 503 4.05 -21.46 -17.23
C PHE A 503 5.06 -22.43 -17.86
N GLN A 504 6.33 -22.26 -17.53
CA GLN A 504 7.41 -23.04 -18.11
C GLN A 504 7.81 -24.19 -17.16
N ALA A 505 7.58 -25.44 -17.58
CA ALA A 505 7.94 -26.62 -16.80
C ALA A 505 8.69 -27.67 -17.63
N ALA A 506 9.46 -28.53 -16.96
CA ALA A 506 10.18 -29.61 -17.63
C ALA A 506 9.21 -30.53 -18.40
N ALA A 507 9.56 -30.92 -19.62
CA ALA A 507 8.69 -31.68 -20.51
C ALA A 507 8.15 -32.98 -19.88
N GLY A 508 8.99 -33.68 -19.12
CA GLY A 508 8.57 -34.87 -18.41
C GLY A 508 7.58 -34.62 -17.27
N ALA A 509 7.59 -33.43 -16.66
CA ALA A 509 6.83 -33.11 -15.46
C ALA A 509 5.35 -32.79 -15.71
N TRP A 510 4.98 -32.39 -16.94
CA TRP A 510 3.59 -32.07 -17.29
C TRP A 510 2.64 -33.25 -17.05
N GLU A 511 2.97 -34.42 -17.60
CA GLU A 511 2.14 -35.63 -17.46
C GLU A 511 2.50 -36.48 -16.24
N SER A 512 3.66 -36.29 -15.60
CA SER A 512 4.02 -37.05 -14.40
C SER A 512 3.62 -36.40 -13.08
N ASP A 513 3.64 -35.05 -13.02
CA ASP A 513 3.52 -34.32 -11.76
C ASP A 513 2.45 -33.22 -11.81
N LEU A 514 2.38 -32.39 -12.87
CA LEU A 514 1.52 -31.20 -12.88
C LEU A 514 0.05 -31.50 -13.16
N LEU A 515 -0.26 -32.16 -14.29
CA LEU A 515 -1.64 -32.45 -14.69
C LEU A 515 -2.29 -33.51 -13.78
N PRO A 516 -1.64 -34.63 -13.44
CA PRO A 516 -2.25 -35.63 -12.54
C PRO A 516 -2.48 -35.12 -11.11
N ALA A 517 -1.75 -34.08 -10.67
CA ALA A 517 -1.99 -33.47 -9.36
C ALA A 517 -3.28 -32.64 -9.33
N ARG A 518 -3.74 -32.14 -10.48
CA ARG A 518 -4.94 -31.27 -10.62
C ARG A 518 -6.15 -31.97 -11.21
N LEU A 519 -5.94 -33.10 -11.90
CA LEU A 519 -6.98 -33.87 -12.58
C LEU A 519 -7.00 -35.32 -12.09
N LYS A 520 -8.17 -35.75 -11.61
CA LYS A 520 -8.39 -37.15 -11.23
C LYS A 520 -8.43 -38.05 -12.47
N ASP A 521 -7.73 -39.18 -12.39
CA ASP A 521 -7.66 -40.21 -13.44
C ASP A 521 -7.22 -39.68 -14.83
N TYR A 522 -6.28 -38.72 -14.83
CA TYR A 522 -5.74 -38.12 -16.05
C TYR A 522 -5.19 -39.17 -17.03
N GLY A 523 -5.69 -39.14 -18.27
CA GLY A 523 -5.18 -39.95 -19.38
C GLY A 523 -4.46 -39.09 -20.43
N GLY A 524 -3.27 -39.50 -20.86
CA GLY A 524 -2.46 -38.74 -21.83
C GLY A 524 -3.14 -38.51 -23.19
N THR A 525 -4.10 -39.36 -23.58
CA THR A 525 -4.89 -39.19 -24.81
C THR A 525 -5.74 -37.91 -24.82
N TRP A 526 -6.08 -37.38 -23.65
CA TRP A 526 -6.87 -36.15 -23.54
C TRP A 526 -6.09 -34.93 -24.03
N LEU A 527 -4.80 -34.84 -23.66
CA LEU A 527 -3.92 -33.78 -24.14
C LEU A 527 -3.60 -33.94 -25.62
N ASP A 528 -3.43 -35.18 -26.08
CA ASP A 528 -3.22 -35.49 -27.50
C ASP A 528 -4.39 -34.99 -28.37
N GLU A 529 -5.64 -35.15 -27.91
CA GLU A 529 -6.81 -34.67 -28.66
C GLU A 529 -6.94 -33.13 -28.64
N LEU A 530 -6.59 -32.47 -27.53
CA LEU A 530 -6.54 -30.99 -27.48
C LEU A 530 -5.46 -30.42 -28.40
N CYS A 531 -4.32 -31.10 -28.52
CA CYS A 531 -3.26 -30.72 -29.46
C CYS A 531 -3.72 -30.96 -30.91
N ARG A 532 -4.29 -32.14 -31.20
CA ARG A 532 -4.70 -32.54 -32.55
C ARG A 532 -5.86 -31.70 -33.09
N SER A 533 -6.78 -31.28 -32.22
CA SER A 533 -7.84 -30.32 -32.56
C SER A 533 -7.33 -28.89 -32.78
N GLY A 534 -6.05 -28.62 -32.48
CA GLY A 534 -5.44 -27.31 -32.62
C GLY A 534 -5.85 -26.30 -31.57
N ARG A 535 -6.53 -26.71 -30.48
CA ARG A 535 -6.91 -25.81 -29.38
C ARG A 535 -5.69 -25.42 -28.55
N ILE A 536 -4.85 -26.40 -28.22
CA ILE A 536 -3.61 -26.24 -27.45
C ILE A 536 -2.42 -26.56 -28.34
N VAL A 537 -1.31 -25.86 -28.13
CA VAL A 537 -0.02 -26.15 -28.74
C VAL A 537 1.02 -26.25 -27.64
N TRP A 538 1.83 -27.30 -27.68
CA TRP A 538 3.02 -27.41 -26.85
C TRP A 538 4.21 -26.83 -27.63
N THR A 539 5.05 -26.06 -26.95
CA THR A 539 6.23 -25.45 -27.56
C THR A 539 7.24 -25.00 -26.51
N ARG A 540 8.37 -24.47 -26.96
CA ARG A 540 9.37 -23.79 -26.13
C ARG A 540 9.51 -22.35 -26.63
N LEU A 541 9.29 -21.38 -25.74
CA LEU A 541 9.39 -19.96 -26.07
C LEU A 541 10.85 -19.48 -26.10
N ALA A 542 11.64 -19.78 -25.06
CA ALA A 542 13.03 -19.35 -24.93
C ALA A 542 14.03 -20.51 -25.04
N GLY A 543 14.87 -20.51 -26.08
CA GLY A 543 15.94 -21.49 -26.30
C GLY A 543 17.25 -21.07 -25.62
N ARG A 544 17.89 -21.97 -24.86
CA ARG A 544 19.31 -21.79 -24.52
C ARG A 544 20.11 -21.83 -25.84
N ILE A 545 21.12 -20.96 -25.95
CA ILE A 545 21.94 -20.73 -27.17
C ILE A 545 22.65 -22.01 -27.65
N LYS A 546 22.90 -22.98 -26.76
CA LYS A 546 23.49 -24.27 -27.11
C LYS A 546 22.48 -25.40 -26.94
N ALA A 547 22.22 -26.13 -28.03
CA ALA A 547 21.67 -27.47 -27.96
C ALA A 547 22.63 -28.34 -27.13
N SER A 548 22.33 -28.56 -25.85
CA SER A 548 23.00 -29.63 -25.11
C SER A 548 22.43 -30.94 -25.65
N SER A 549 23.28 -31.88 -26.03
CA SER A 549 22.93 -33.26 -26.39
C SER A 549 22.43 -34.05 -25.16
N GLY A 550 21.42 -33.50 -24.47
CA GLY A 550 20.87 -33.98 -23.22
C GLY A 550 19.43 -34.47 -23.41
N PRO A 551 18.91 -35.29 -22.48
CA PRO A 551 17.56 -35.83 -22.60
C PRO A 551 16.49 -34.72 -22.66
N VAL A 552 15.57 -34.82 -23.62
CA VAL A 552 14.41 -33.91 -23.78
C VAL A 552 13.60 -33.76 -22.50
N ARG A 553 13.69 -34.71 -21.56
CA ARG A 553 12.99 -34.73 -20.27
C ARG A 553 13.14 -33.48 -19.42
N GLY A 554 14.32 -32.87 -19.39
CA GLY A 554 14.58 -31.63 -18.66
C GLY A 554 14.27 -30.36 -19.45
N THR A 555 13.85 -30.49 -20.72
CA THR A 555 13.59 -29.35 -21.59
C THR A 555 12.36 -28.62 -21.09
N PRO A 556 12.46 -27.32 -20.81
CA PRO A 556 11.35 -26.57 -20.29
C PRO A 556 10.40 -26.15 -21.43
N ILE A 557 9.16 -26.65 -21.38
CA ILE A 557 8.11 -26.44 -22.38
C ILE A 557 6.91 -25.71 -21.74
N VAL A 558 6.13 -25.06 -22.60
CA VAL A 558 4.87 -24.41 -22.26
C VAL A 558 3.72 -25.08 -23.02
N LEU A 559 2.53 -25.07 -22.43
CA LEU A 559 1.26 -25.39 -23.11
C LEU A 559 0.49 -24.09 -23.30
N LEU A 560 0.12 -23.78 -24.55
CA LEU A 560 -0.49 -22.49 -24.90
C LEU A 560 -1.75 -22.68 -25.74
N PRO A 561 -2.82 -21.90 -25.51
CA PRO A 561 -3.92 -21.76 -26.45
C PRO A 561 -3.40 -21.25 -27.80
N ARG A 562 -3.76 -21.92 -28.89
CA ARG A 562 -3.24 -21.60 -30.23
C ARG A 562 -3.50 -20.15 -30.64
N ARG A 563 -4.65 -19.59 -30.20
CA ARG A 563 -5.07 -18.19 -30.41
C ARG A 563 -4.11 -17.15 -29.80
N GLN A 564 -3.39 -17.49 -28.74
CA GLN A 564 -2.53 -16.56 -28.00
C GLN A 564 -1.03 -16.80 -28.26
N LEU A 565 -0.69 -17.75 -29.13
CA LEU A 565 0.71 -18.05 -29.48
C LEU A 565 1.50 -16.80 -29.90
N ALA A 566 0.88 -15.91 -30.69
CA ALA A 566 1.54 -14.68 -31.15
C ALA A 566 1.95 -13.77 -29.98
N ALA A 567 1.06 -13.57 -29.00
CA ALA A 567 1.32 -12.74 -27.82
C ALA A 567 2.51 -13.28 -27.00
N TRP A 568 2.59 -14.60 -26.82
CA TRP A 568 3.70 -15.23 -26.09
C TRP A 568 5.01 -15.23 -26.86
N TYR A 569 4.98 -15.40 -28.19
CA TYR A 569 6.19 -15.32 -29.00
C TYR A 569 6.78 -13.91 -29.10
N ALA A 570 5.96 -12.87 -28.98
CA ALA A 570 6.43 -11.49 -28.95
C ALA A 570 7.41 -11.22 -27.78
N LEU A 571 7.27 -11.94 -26.66
CA LEU A 571 8.14 -11.83 -25.50
C LEU A 571 9.52 -12.48 -25.70
N ALA A 572 9.61 -13.48 -26.59
CA ALA A 572 10.78 -14.36 -26.70
C ALA A 572 11.78 -13.95 -27.80
N SER A 573 11.62 -12.75 -28.39
CA SER A 573 12.18 -12.38 -29.71
C SER A 573 13.66 -11.95 -29.73
N GLU A 574 14.40 -11.96 -28.62
CA GLU A 574 15.76 -11.38 -28.56
C GLU A 574 16.92 -12.39 -28.61
N ALA A 575 16.66 -13.71 -28.63
CA ALA A 575 17.74 -14.69 -28.66
C ALA A 575 18.35 -14.87 -30.07
N PRO A 576 19.70 -14.90 -30.21
CA PRO A 576 20.35 -15.23 -31.47
C PRO A 576 19.95 -16.64 -31.95
N PRO A 577 20.00 -16.91 -33.27
CA PRO A 577 19.66 -18.22 -33.80
C PRO A 577 20.55 -19.30 -33.17
N PRO A 578 19.98 -20.44 -32.72
CA PRO A 578 20.76 -21.49 -32.07
C PRO A 578 21.68 -22.20 -33.06
N GLU A 579 22.86 -22.63 -32.60
CA GLU A 579 23.74 -23.50 -33.38
C GLU A 579 23.15 -24.92 -33.40
N LEU A 580 22.90 -25.46 -34.61
CA LEU A 580 22.32 -26.77 -34.81
C LEU A 580 23.37 -27.80 -35.24
N PRO A 581 23.38 -29.01 -34.64
CA PRO A 581 24.14 -30.14 -35.16
C PRO A 581 23.73 -30.49 -36.59
N SER A 582 24.65 -31.06 -37.38
CA SER A 582 24.41 -31.33 -38.82
C SER A 582 23.17 -32.18 -39.11
N ARG A 583 22.83 -33.12 -38.22
CA ARG A 583 21.63 -33.96 -38.34
C ARG A 583 20.35 -33.17 -38.06
N ALA A 584 20.34 -32.36 -37.00
CA ALA A 584 19.23 -31.47 -36.68
C ALA A 584 19.02 -30.39 -37.75
N GLN A 585 20.11 -29.82 -38.28
CA GLN A 585 20.09 -28.87 -39.38
C GLN A 585 19.42 -29.48 -40.63
N ARG A 586 19.76 -30.71 -40.99
CA ARG A 586 19.16 -31.42 -42.13
C ARG A 586 17.64 -31.59 -41.97
N VAL A 587 17.19 -31.99 -40.78
CA VAL A 587 15.75 -32.11 -40.48
C VAL A 587 15.05 -30.75 -40.53
N PHE A 588 15.70 -29.70 -40.01
CA PHE A 588 15.20 -28.33 -40.06
C PHE A 588 15.01 -27.84 -41.51
N GLU A 589 16.00 -28.06 -42.38
CA GLU A 589 15.95 -27.70 -43.80
C GLU A 589 14.87 -28.47 -44.56
N THR A 590 14.69 -29.77 -44.28
CA THR A 590 13.60 -30.58 -44.87
C THR A 590 12.24 -29.99 -44.50
N LEU A 591 11.99 -29.67 -43.23
CA LEU A 591 10.75 -29.06 -42.78
C LEU A 591 10.56 -27.62 -43.30
N GLN A 592 11.66 -26.89 -43.52
CA GLN A 592 11.63 -25.55 -44.10
C GLN A 592 11.21 -25.57 -45.57
N GLY A 593 11.74 -26.52 -46.35
CA GLY A 593 11.46 -26.65 -47.78
C GLY A 593 10.10 -27.29 -48.09
N GLN A 594 9.68 -28.28 -47.29
CA GLN A 594 8.48 -29.09 -47.58
C GLN A 594 7.28 -28.78 -46.68
N GLY A 595 7.48 -28.04 -45.58
CA GLY A 595 6.45 -27.78 -44.59
C GLY A 595 6.30 -28.90 -43.57
N ALA A 596 5.09 -29.05 -43.02
CA ALA A 596 4.82 -29.99 -41.94
C ALA A 596 4.67 -31.42 -42.47
N LEU A 597 5.46 -32.37 -41.95
CA LEU A 597 5.55 -33.75 -42.42
C LEU A 597 5.26 -34.75 -41.31
N PHE A 598 4.67 -35.91 -41.64
CA PHE A 598 4.58 -37.04 -40.72
C PHE A 598 5.96 -37.65 -40.46
N PHE A 599 6.10 -38.41 -39.37
CA PHE A 599 7.41 -38.99 -38.98
C PHE A 599 8.02 -39.89 -40.07
N ASP A 600 7.21 -40.73 -40.73
CA ASP A 600 7.70 -41.65 -41.76
C ASP A 600 8.13 -40.91 -43.04
N GLU A 601 7.41 -39.86 -43.43
CA GLU A 601 7.77 -38.97 -44.54
C GLU A 601 9.10 -38.24 -44.25
N LEU A 602 9.21 -37.69 -43.04
CA LEU A 602 10.42 -37.00 -42.59
C LEU A 602 11.62 -37.95 -42.52
N GLN A 603 11.43 -39.21 -42.15
CA GLN A 603 12.48 -40.23 -42.16
C GLN A 603 12.99 -40.51 -43.58
N GLN A 604 12.07 -40.64 -44.54
CA GLN A 604 12.41 -40.87 -45.95
C GLN A 604 13.15 -39.67 -46.55
N ASP A 605 12.66 -38.46 -46.31
CA ASP A 605 13.16 -37.24 -46.96
C ASP A 605 14.44 -36.71 -46.32
N ALA A 606 14.53 -36.76 -44.98
CA ALA A 606 15.75 -36.40 -44.27
C ALA A 606 16.81 -37.51 -44.36
N ARG A 607 16.51 -38.70 -44.90
CA ARG A 607 17.42 -39.86 -45.07
C ARG A 607 18.19 -40.22 -43.79
N LEU A 608 17.52 -40.19 -42.64
CA LEU A 608 18.07 -40.54 -41.32
C LEU A 608 17.57 -41.92 -40.88
N LEU A 609 18.37 -42.62 -40.08
CA LEU A 609 17.86 -43.78 -39.34
C LEU A 609 16.84 -43.31 -38.29
N ARG A 610 15.86 -44.15 -37.96
CA ARG A 610 14.79 -43.81 -36.98
C ARG A 610 15.33 -43.23 -35.67
N GLY A 611 16.34 -43.86 -35.07
CA GLY A 611 16.95 -43.36 -33.82
C GLY A 611 17.63 -42.01 -34.00
N GLU A 612 18.30 -41.79 -35.14
CA GLU A 612 18.96 -40.52 -35.44
C GLU A 612 17.95 -39.39 -35.70
N LEU A 613 16.79 -39.72 -36.29
CA LEU A 613 15.68 -38.77 -36.46
C LEU A 613 15.03 -38.43 -35.10
N GLU A 614 14.83 -39.43 -34.23
CA GLU A 614 14.33 -39.20 -32.87
C GLU A 614 15.27 -38.26 -32.09
N ASP A 615 16.59 -38.48 -32.17
CA ASP A 615 17.58 -37.63 -31.51
C ASP A 615 17.60 -36.22 -32.12
N ALA A 616 17.57 -36.09 -33.45
CA ALA A 616 17.53 -34.80 -34.15
C ALA A 616 16.26 -34.00 -33.82
N LEU A 617 15.09 -34.64 -33.78
CA LEU A 617 13.84 -33.99 -33.35
C LEU A 617 13.91 -33.59 -31.88
N GLY A 618 14.53 -34.40 -31.03
CA GLY A 618 14.79 -34.06 -29.63
C GLY A 618 15.65 -32.81 -29.47
N GLU A 619 16.71 -32.68 -30.27
CA GLU A 619 17.56 -31.49 -30.31
C GLU A 619 16.80 -30.25 -30.79
N LEU A 620 15.99 -30.38 -31.86
CA LEU A 620 15.15 -29.29 -32.39
C LEU A 620 14.06 -28.83 -31.42
N VAL A 621 13.45 -29.77 -30.68
CA VAL A 621 12.53 -29.46 -29.57
C VAL A 621 13.27 -28.77 -28.43
N ALA A 622 14.48 -29.24 -28.10
CA ALA A 622 15.29 -28.63 -27.05
C ALA A 622 15.64 -27.17 -27.35
N VAL A 623 15.80 -26.78 -28.62
CA VAL A 623 16.01 -25.35 -28.98
C VAL A 623 14.73 -24.58 -29.31
N GLY A 624 13.56 -25.25 -29.34
CA GLY A 624 12.25 -24.64 -29.57
C GLY A 624 11.97 -24.26 -31.03
N LEU A 625 12.53 -25.01 -31.99
CA LEU A 625 12.33 -24.77 -33.42
C LEU A 625 11.24 -25.65 -34.04
N VAL A 626 10.88 -26.75 -33.39
CA VAL A 626 9.93 -27.73 -33.91
C VAL A 626 8.90 -28.10 -32.85
N ASN A 627 7.66 -28.32 -33.29
CA ASN A 627 6.60 -28.96 -32.51
C ASN A 627 5.87 -30.03 -33.34
N ALA A 628 4.90 -30.72 -32.73
CA ALA A 628 4.06 -31.70 -33.42
C ALA A 628 2.57 -31.50 -33.10
N ASP A 629 1.69 -32.00 -33.96
CA ASP A 629 0.22 -31.93 -33.81
C ASP A 629 -0.30 -32.68 -32.56
N SER A 630 0.50 -33.54 -31.92
CA SER A 630 0.13 -34.31 -30.73
C SER A 630 1.24 -34.28 -29.67
N PHE A 631 0.88 -34.37 -28.38
CA PHE A 631 1.86 -34.50 -27.29
C PHE A 631 2.50 -35.91 -27.27
N ALA A 632 1.87 -36.90 -27.90
CA ALA A 632 2.40 -38.26 -28.06
C ALA A 632 3.83 -38.30 -28.65
N GLY A 633 4.16 -37.41 -29.59
CA GLY A 633 5.52 -37.33 -30.16
C GLY A 633 6.56 -36.93 -29.12
N LEU A 634 6.24 -35.94 -28.28
CA LEU A 634 7.08 -35.55 -27.16
C LEU A 634 7.16 -36.67 -26.11
N ARG A 635 6.03 -37.34 -25.80
CA ARG A 635 5.98 -38.50 -24.91
C ARG A 635 6.90 -39.63 -25.35
N ALA A 636 6.99 -39.89 -26.66
CA ALA A 636 7.91 -40.87 -27.23
C ALA A 636 9.39 -40.46 -27.02
N LEU A 637 9.73 -39.17 -27.20
CA LEU A 637 11.08 -38.64 -26.92
C LEU A 637 11.46 -38.71 -25.44
N LEU A 638 10.48 -38.71 -24.52
CA LEU A 638 10.73 -38.81 -23.08
C LEU A 638 11.06 -40.24 -22.62
N ALA A 639 10.68 -41.26 -23.39
CA ALA A 639 10.90 -42.66 -23.03
C ALA A 639 12.40 -43.05 -23.12
N PRO A 640 12.93 -43.89 -22.21
CA PRO A 640 14.30 -44.41 -22.29
C PRO A 640 14.54 -45.21 -23.57
N ALA A 641 15.72 -45.09 -24.19
CA ALA A 641 16.08 -45.76 -25.44
C ALA A 641 15.81 -47.29 -25.44
N ALA A 642 16.02 -47.97 -24.29
CA ALA A 642 15.74 -49.40 -24.12
C ALA A 642 14.23 -49.76 -24.21
N LYS A 643 13.34 -48.85 -23.81
CA LYS A 643 11.88 -49.00 -23.98
C LYS A 643 11.42 -48.58 -25.38
N ARG A 644 12.10 -47.63 -26.03
CA ARG A 644 11.85 -47.27 -27.44
C ARG A 644 12.06 -48.46 -28.40
N SER A 645 13.12 -49.26 -28.17
CA SER A 645 13.41 -50.45 -28.98
C SER A 645 12.50 -51.67 -28.74
N ARG A 646 11.74 -51.74 -27.64
CA ARG A 646 10.79 -52.86 -27.40
C ARG A 646 9.40 -52.59 -27.98
N SER A 647 9.01 -51.31 -28.12
CA SER A 647 7.76 -50.90 -28.76
C SER A 647 7.66 -51.37 -30.22
N THR A 648 8.78 -51.47 -30.93
CA THR A 648 8.84 -51.91 -32.33
C THR A 648 8.50 -53.39 -32.56
N ARG A 649 8.61 -54.27 -31.56
CA ARG A 649 8.34 -55.72 -31.71
C ARG A 649 6.89 -56.12 -31.44
N GLN A 650 6.08 -55.27 -30.79
CA GLN A 650 4.67 -55.59 -30.44
C GLN A 650 3.62 -55.00 -31.41
N SER A 651 4.05 -54.33 -32.49
CA SER A 651 3.19 -53.73 -33.52
C SER A 651 2.32 -54.73 -34.34
N ARG A 652 2.30 -56.03 -34.00
CA ARG A 652 1.47 -57.04 -34.68
C ARG A 652 0.27 -57.56 -33.87
N GLY A 653 -0.02 -57.05 -32.68
CA GLY A 653 -1.15 -57.60 -31.90
C GLY A 653 -1.61 -56.89 -30.63
N GLY A 654 -1.47 -55.56 -30.51
CA GLY A 654 -2.05 -54.84 -29.38
C GLY A 654 -1.81 -53.32 -29.46
N ALA A 655 -2.88 -52.54 -29.32
CA ALA A 655 -2.90 -51.09 -29.44
C ALA A 655 -2.05 -50.42 -28.34
N PHE A 656 -0.76 -50.23 -28.59
CA PHE A 656 0.03 -49.23 -27.86
C PHE A 656 -0.14 -47.89 -28.59
N ILE A 657 -1.05 -47.06 -28.08
CA ILE A 657 -1.27 -45.68 -28.54
C ILE A 657 -0.15 -44.82 -27.93
N GLY A 658 0.70 -44.20 -28.75
CA GLY A 658 1.73 -43.27 -28.28
C GLY A 658 3.15 -43.44 -28.84
N GLY A 659 3.30 -44.00 -30.04
CA GLY A 659 4.58 -44.06 -30.75
C GLY A 659 4.89 -42.76 -31.51
N MET A 660 6.09 -42.66 -32.10
CA MET A 660 6.46 -41.51 -32.96
C MET A 660 5.53 -41.31 -34.16
N ALA A 661 4.90 -42.38 -34.66
CA ALA A 661 3.90 -42.31 -35.72
C ALA A 661 2.59 -41.64 -35.27
N ASP A 662 2.28 -41.68 -33.97
CA ASP A 662 1.07 -41.06 -33.37
C ASP A 662 1.26 -39.58 -33.02
N ALA A 663 2.46 -39.03 -33.29
CA ALA A 663 2.81 -37.62 -33.09
C ALA A 663 2.03 -36.67 -34.02
N GLY A 664 1.43 -37.20 -35.09
CA GLY A 664 0.89 -36.39 -36.18
C GLY A 664 2.00 -35.79 -37.04
N ARG A 665 1.79 -34.59 -37.56
CA ARG A 665 2.82 -33.89 -38.36
C ARG A 665 3.75 -33.10 -37.45
N TRP A 666 5.03 -33.15 -37.77
CA TRP A 666 6.08 -32.32 -37.22
C TRP A 666 6.18 -31.04 -38.05
N ALA A 667 6.25 -29.89 -37.40
CA ALA A 667 6.26 -28.59 -38.07
C ALA A 667 7.28 -27.64 -37.44
N LEU A 668 7.82 -26.72 -38.26
CA LEU A 668 8.60 -25.61 -37.75
C LEU A 668 7.71 -24.64 -36.96
N VAL A 669 8.24 -24.19 -35.83
CA VAL A 669 7.65 -23.14 -35.00
C VAL A 669 7.70 -21.82 -35.76
N ARG A 670 6.53 -21.27 -36.09
CA ARG A 670 6.41 -19.94 -36.69
C ARG A 670 6.45 -18.88 -35.60
N LYS A 671 7.63 -18.27 -35.41
CA LYS A 671 7.76 -17.03 -34.64
C LYS A 671 7.20 -15.90 -35.52
N GLY A 672 6.27 -15.09 -35.01
CA GLY A 672 5.69 -13.98 -35.79
C GLY A 672 6.79 -13.09 -36.36
N THR A 673 6.61 -12.60 -37.59
CA THR A 673 7.57 -11.68 -38.23
C THR A 673 7.65 -10.41 -37.37
N PRO A 674 8.81 -10.05 -36.80
CA PRO A 674 8.91 -8.76 -36.11
C PRO A 674 8.62 -7.65 -37.13
N ALA A 675 7.79 -6.68 -36.75
CA ALA A 675 7.60 -5.46 -37.53
C ALA A 675 8.99 -4.82 -37.76
N PRO A 676 9.24 -4.20 -38.93
CA PRO A 676 10.53 -3.58 -39.21
C PRO A 676 10.84 -2.56 -38.12
N ALA A 677 11.86 -2.86 -37.32
CA ALA A 677 12.30 -1.98 -36.26
C ALA A 677 12.91 -0.72 -36.90
N ASP A 678 12.29 0.43 -36.66
CA ASP A 678 12.96 1.71 -36.83
C ASP A 678 14.17 1.70 -35.90
N SER A 679 15.37 1.81 -36.47
CA SER A 679 16.66 1.56 -35.78
C SER A 679 17.00 2.57 -34.68
N SER A 680 16.06 3.44 -34.29
CA SER A 680 16.20 4.45 -33.25
C SER A 680 15.46 4.10 -31.94
N ALA A 681 14.53 3.14 -31.95
CA ALA A 681 13.76 2.77 -30.76
C ALA A 681 14.50 1.71 -29.92
N ARG A 682 15.06 2.14 -28.77
CA ARG A 682 15.59 1.24 -27.74
C ARG A 682 14.44 0.43 -27.11
N ARG A 683 14.42 -0.88 -27.39
CA ARG A 683 13.44 -1.94 -27.07
C ARG A 683 12.12 -1.88 -27.87
N PRO A 684 11.67 -3.02 -28.44
CA PRO A 684 10.33 -3.11 -29.02
C PRO A 684 9.31 -2.93 -27.90
N VAL A 685 8.45 -1.92 -28.02
CA VAL A 685 7.30 -1.74 -27.14
C VAL A 685 6.39 -2.95 -27.35
N LEU A 686 6.19 -3.74 -26.30
CA LEU A 686 5.24 -4.85 -26.34
C LEU A 686 3.85 -4.31 -26.68
N ASP A 687 3.13 -5.04 -27.53
CA ASP A 687 1.74 -4.74 -27.85
C ASP A 687 0.92 -4.64 -26.56
N PRO A 688 0.23 -3.52 -26.29
CA PRO A 688 -0.59 -3.34 -25.10
C PRO A 688 -1.59 -4.47 -24.86
N GLU A 689 -2.16 -5.05 -25.91
CA GLU A 689 -3.10 -6.17 -25.80
C GLU A 689 -2.41 -7.45 -25.31
N ALA A 690 -1.19 -7.73 -25.81
CA ALA A 690 -0.40 -8.87 -25.36
C ALA A 690 0.01 -8.71 -23.89
N LEU A 691 0.40 -7.51 -23.48
CA LEU A 691 0.76 -7.20 -22.09
C LEU A 691 -0.44 -7.38 -21.14
N GLU A 692 -1.61 -6.90 -21.54
CA GLU A 692 -2.87 -7.06 -20.80
C GLU A 692 -3.26 -8.54 -20.66
N HIS A 693 -3.14 -9.31 -21.73
CA HIS A 693 -3.36 -10.75 -21.70
C HIS A 693 -2.44 -11.48 -20.71
N ILE A 694 -1.14 -11.18 -20.71
CA ILE A 694 -0.19 -11.78 -19.76
C ILE A 694 -0.54 -11.44 -18.32
N ALA A 695 -0.87 -10.17 -18.05
CA ALA A 695 -1.25 -9.71 -16.72
C ALA A 695 -2.49 -10.45 -16.19
N LEU A 696 -3.51 -10.64 -17.04
CA LEU A 696 -4.71 -11.41 -16.74
C LEU A 696 -4.42 -12.91 -16.56
N THR A 697 -3.52 -13.48 -17.34
CA THR A 697 -3.11 -14.89 -17.19
C THR A 697 -2.42 -15.13 -15.84
N LEU A 698 -1.56 -14.22 -15.39
CA LEU A 698 -0.95 -14.31 -14.05
C LEU A 698 -2.00 -14.19 -12.94
N LEU A 699 -2.98 -13.29 -13.10
CA LEU A 699 -4.11 -13.17 -12.17
C LEU A 699 -4.97 -14.43 -12.14
N ARG A 700 -5.28 -15.02 -13.30
CA ARG A 700 -6.01 -16.30 -13.39
C ARG A 700 -5.24 -17.43 -12.70
N ARG A 701 -3.91 -17.45 -12.86
CA ARG A 701 -3.05 -18.46 -12.26
C ARG A 701 -3.02 -18.35 -10.74
N TYR A 702 -2.75 -17.17 -10.19
CA TYR A 702 -2.51 -17.03 -8.75
C TYR A 702 -3.69 -16.49 -7.96
N GLY A 703 -4.72 -15.94 -8.61
CA GLY A 703 -5.83 -15.22 -8.00
C GLY A 703 -5.43 -13.84 -7.47
N VAL A 704 -4.32 -13.80 -6.70
CA VAL A 704 -3.65 -12.60 -6.20
C VAL A 704 -2.22 -12.57 -6.74
N VAL A 705 -1.81 -11.44 -7.34
CA VAL A 705 -0.48 -11.26 -7.94
C VAL A 705 0.26 -10.11 -7.28
N PHE A 706 1.55 -10.31 -7.04
CA PHE A 706 2.51 -9.31 -6.58
C PHE A 706 3.92 -9.71 -7.02
N TRP A 707 4.87 -8.77 -7.01
CA TRP A 707 6.19 -8.94 -7.63
C TRP A 707 6.95 -10.20 -7.20
N ARG A 708 6.89 -10.62 -5.93
CA ARG A 708 7.60 -11.82 -5.44
C ARG A 708 7.13 -13.13 -6.05
N LEU A 709 5.89 -13.22 -6.54
CA LEU A 709 5.42 -14.44 -7.21
C LEU A 709 6.16 -14.67 -8.54
N LEU A 710 6.63 -13.60 -9.17
CA LEU A 710 7.36 -13.68 -10.44
C LEU A 710 8.74 -14.32 -10.31
N ASP A 711 9.31 -14.43 -9.10
CA ASP A 711 10.60 -15.11 -8.88
C ASP A 711 10.56 -16.60 -9.25
N ARG A 712 9.36 -17.19 -9.35
CA ARG A 712 9.12 -18.58 -9.77
C ARG A 712 8.58 -18.67 -11.19
N GLU A 713 8.32 -17.55 -11.83
CA GLU A 713 7.97 -17.47 -13.23
C GLU A 713 9.22 -17.45 -14.12
N ALA A 714 9.01 -17.49 -15.43
CA ALA A 714 10.11 -17.45 -16.37
C ALA A 714 10.70 -16.06 -16.53
N ASP A 715 12.04 -15.99 -16.64
CA ASP A 715 12.81 -14.73 -16.70
C ASP A 715 12.47 -13.84 -17.91
N TRP A 716 11.81 -14.38 -18.94
CA TRP A 716 11.41 -13.66 -20.15
C TRP A 716 10.03 -12.99 -20.03
N LEU A 717 9.33 -13.13 -18.89
CA LEU A 717 8.12 -12.36 -18.64
C LEU A 717 8.43 -10.86 -18.54
N PRO A 718 7.44 -10.00 -18.87
CA PRO A 718 7.58 -8.56 -18.66
C PRO A 718 7.95 -8.25 -17.21
N PRO A 719 8.81 -7.26 -16.97
CA PRO A 719 9.18 -6.86 -15.62
C PRO A 719 7.94 -6.35 -14.85
N TRP A 720 7.93 -6.52 -13.52
CA TRP A 720 6.81 -6.13 -12.66
C TRP A 720 6.27 -4.72 -12.93
N ARG A 721 7.15 -3.76 -13.24
CA ARG A 721 6.76 -2.37 -13.54
C ARG A 721 5.83 -2.24 -14.76
N GLU A 722 6.02 -3.05 -15.79
CA GLU A 722 5.16 -3.02 -16.98
C GLU A 722 3.80 -3.62 -16.66
N LEU A 723 3.78 -4.74 -15.91
CA LEU A 723 2.55 -5.35 -15.43
C LEU A 723 1.79 -4.45 -14.46
N LEU A 724 2.50 -3.70 -13.60
CA LEU A 724 1.92 -2.79 -12.61
C LEU A 724 1.04 -1.73 -13.27
N ARG A 725 1.50 -1.14 -14.38
CA ARG A 725 0.72 -0.15 -15.15
C ARG A 725 -0.56 -0.73 -15.74
N VAL A 726 -0.52 -1.99 -16.14
CA VAL A 726 -1.73 -2.70 -16.62
C VAL A 726 -2.67 -2.96 -15.45
N TYR A 727 -2.16 -3.43 -14.32
CA TYR A 727 -2.97 -3.69 -13.13
C TYR A 727 -3.64 -2.41 -12.61
N HIS A 728 -2.95 -1.27 -12.58
CA HIS A 728 -3.56 0.03 -12.27
C HIS A 728 -4.70 0.38 -13.23
N ARG A 729 -4.52 0.16 -14.53
CA ARG A 729 -5.57 0.40 -15.52
C ARG A 729 -6.78 -0.51 -15.33
N LEU A 730 -6.55 -1.80 -15.07
CA LEU A 730 -7.61 -2.77 -14.81
C LEU A 730 -8.34 -2.48 -13.49
N GLU A 731 -7.64 -1.98 -12.48
CA GLU A 731 -8.22 -1.55 -11.21
C GLU A 731 -9.09 -0.30 -11.42
N ALA A 732 -8.61 0.70 -12.17
CA ALA A 732 -9.37 1.90 -12.48
C ALA A 732 -10.66 1.60 -13.26
N ARG A 733 -10.65 0.57 -14.12
CA ARG A 733 -11.85 0.05 -14.78
C ARG A 733 -12.81 -0.71 -13.85
N GLY A 734 -12.33 -1.14 -12.68
CA GLY A 734 -13.07 -1.95 -11.72
C GLY A 734 -13.03 -3.46 -12.00
N ASP A 735 -12.20 -3.93 -12.94
CA ASP A 735 -12.08 -5.34 -13.30
C ASP A 735 -11.36 -6.15 -12.21
N ILE A 736 -10.44 -5.50 -11.49
CA ILE A 736 -9.64 -6.10 -10.41
C ILE A 736 -9.62 -5.19 -9.18
N ARG A 737 -9.10 -5.71 -8.06
CA ARG A 737 -8.94 -4.96 -6.82
C ARG A 737 -7.46 -4.86 -6.45
N GLY A 738 -6.95 -3.66 -6.22
CA GLY A 738 -5.65 -3.42 -5.58
C GLY A 738 -5.79 -3.40 -4.07
N GLY A 739 -4.75 -3.85 -3.36
CA GLY A 739 -4.77 -3.86 -1.90
C GLY A 739 -3.61 -4.61 -1.25
N ARG A 740 -3.74 -4.86 0.05
CA ARG A 740 -2.88 -5.80 0.79
C ARG A 740 -3.71 -7.04 1.12
N PHE A 741 -3.58 -8.08 0.32
CA PHE A 741 -4.31 -9.33 0.51
C PHE A 741 -3.51 -10.35 1.30
N VAL A 742 -2.18 -10.32 1.22
CA VAL A 742 -1.26 -11.26 1.88
C VAL A 742 -0.29 -10.52 2.79
N ALA A 743 -0.20 -10.97 4.05
CA ALA A 743 0.59 -10.36 5.09
C ALA A 743 2.10 -10.59 4.91
N GLY A 744 2.90 -9.62 5.36
CA GLY A 744 4.36 -9.71 5.38
C GLY A 744 5.03 -9.66 4.01
N VAL A 745 4.32 -9.35 2.92
CA VAL A 745 4.92 -9.18 1.59
C VAL A 745 4.97 -7.67 1.22
N PRO A 746 6.16 -7.11 0.95
CA PRO A 746 6.29 -5.71 0.54
C PRO A 746 5.82 -5.52 -0.92
N GLY A 747 5.45 -4.30 -1.28
CA GLY A 747 4.96 -3.97 -2.62
C GLY A 747 3.45 -4.17 -2.82
N GLU A 748 2.92 -3.60 -3.90
CA GLU A 748 1.51 -3.63 -4.28
C GLU A 748 1.05 -5.05 -4.67
N GLN A 749 -0.23 -5.34 -4.42
CA GLN A 749 -0.85 -6.63 -4.71
C GLN A 749 -2.19 -6.38 -5.40
N PHE A 750 -2.52 -7.22 -6.38
CA PHE A 750 -3.75 -7.12 -7.16
C PHE A 750 -4.45 -8.45 -7.18
N ALA A 751 -5.77 -8.45 -7.08
CA ALA A 751 -6.57 -9.66 -7.01
C ALA A 751 -7.81 -9.59 -7.88
N LEU A 752 -8.21 -10.76 -8.42
CA LEU A 752 -9.53 -10.93 -9.03
C LEU A 752 -10.62 -10.84 -7.95
N PRO A 753 -11.80 -10.24 -8.22
CA PRO A 753 -12.87 -10.13 -7.23
C PRO A 753 -13.30 -11.48 -6.62
N GLU A 754 -13.40 -12.51 -7.46
CA GLU A 754 -13.71 -13.89 -7.07
C GLU A 754 -12.59 -14.54 -6.22
N ALA A 755 -11.33 -14.21 -6.48
CA ALA A 755 -10.20 -14.67 -5.67
C ALA A 755 -10.26 -14.06 -4.26
N VAL A 756 -10.63 -12.78 -4.12
CA VAL A 756 -10.81 -12.12 -2.81
C VAL A 756 -11.92 -12.80 -2.00
N ALA A 757 -13.03 -13.16 -2.63
CA ALA A 757 -14.12 -13.88 -1.96
C ALA A 757 -13.65 -15.23 -1.40
N LEU A 758 -12.99 -16.05 -2.23
CA LEU A 758 -12.48 -17.35 -1.81
C LEU A 758 -11.38 -17.22 -0.74
N LEU A 759 -10.48 -16.23 -0.87
CA LEU A 759 -9.43 -15.96 0.12
C LEU A 759 -10.01 -15.69 1.51
N ARG A 760 -11.12 -14.92 1.58
CA ARG A 760 -11.86 -14.65 2.82
C ARG A 760 -12.52 -15.91 3.38
N GLU A 761 -13.05 -16.77 2.53
CA GLU A 761 -13.61 -18.04 2.97
C GLU A 761 -12.55 -18.96 3.58
N VAL A 762 -11.41 -19.12 2.90
CA VAL A 762 -10.29 -19.95 3.37
C VAL A 762 -9.80 -19.48 4.75
N ARG A 763 -9.68 -18.16 4.94
CA ARG A 763 -9.33 -17.57 6.24
C ARG A 763 -10.31 -17.95 7.35
N LYS A 764 -11.62 -18.03 7.05
CA LYS A 764 -12.65 -18.41 8.04
C LYS A 764 -12.66 -19.91 8.34
N ARG A 765 -12.14 -20.76 7.44
CA ARG A 765 -12.10 -22.21 7.64
C ARG A 765 -10.97 -22.57 8.61
N PRO A 766 -11.26 -23.29 9.72
CA PRO A 766 -10.20 -23.76 10.60
C PRO A 766 -9.24 -24.72 9.86
N PRO A 767 -7.95 -24.76 10.23
CA PRO A 767 -7.00 -25.74 9.68
C PRO A 767 -7.42 -27.16 10.08
N ILE A 768 -7.41 -28.08 9.12
CA ILE A 768 -7.89 -29.47 9.30
C ILE A 768 -6.74 -30.50 9.28
N GLY A 769 -5.49 -30.05 9.16
CA GLY A 769 -4.32 -30.92 9.08
C GLY A 769 -4.13 -31.54 7.70
N GLU A 770 -4.66 -30.96 6.64
CA GLU A 770 -4.56 -31.52 5.28
C GLU A 770 -3.10 -31.47 4.81
N MET A 771 -2.58 -32.62 4.37
CA MET A 771 -1.21 -32.78 3.89
C MET A 771 -1.17 -32.94 2.37
N ILE A 772 -0.62 -31.95 1.66
CA ILE A 772 -0.58 -31.91 0.20
C ILE A 772 0.88 -31.96 -0.28
N ALA A 773 1.21 -32.98 -1.07
CA ALA A 773 2.51 -33.12 -1.70
C ALA A 773 2.52 -32.47 -3.09
N VAL A 774 3.42 -31.51 -3.29
CA VAL A 774 3.57 -30.73 -4.52
C VAL A 774 4.96 -30.98 -5.11
N SER A 775 5.05 -31.09 -6.43
CA SER A 775 6.34 -31.21 -7.11
C SER A 775 7.09 -29.89 -7.09
N ALA A 776 8.42 -29.90 -6.96
CA ALA A 776 9.20 -28.67 -6.94
C ALA A 776 9.17 -27.89 -8.27
N VAL A 777 8.75 -28.53 -9.37
CA VAL A 777 8.55 -27.89 -10.69
C VAL A 777 7.19 -27.19 -10.81
N ASP A 778 6.33 -27.30 -9.80
CA ASP A 778 5.01 -26.68 -9.77
C ASP A 778 5.11 -25.18 -9.42
N PRO A 779 4.23 -24.31 -9.96
CA PRO A 779 4.17 -22.90 -9.58
C PRO A 779 3.95 -22.67 -8.07
N LEU A 780 3.43 -23.65 -7.33
CA LEU A 780 3.25 -23.57 -5.88
C LEU A 780 4.53 -23.85 -5.08
N ASN A 781 5.69 -24.07 -5.72
CA ASN A 781 6.98 -24.09 -5.04
C ASN A 781 7.37 -22.70 -4.50
N GLN A 782 6.83 -22.35 -3.33
CA GLN A 782 6.96 -21.02 -2.73
C GLN A 782 7.89 -20.97 -1.51
N VAL A 783 8.57 -22.09 -1.20
CA VAL A 783 9.57 -22.16 -0.12
C VAL A 783 10.84 -21.39 -0.51
N GLY A 784 11.29 -20.50 0.37
CA GLY A 784 12.39 -19.57 0.12
C GLY A 784 12.05 -18.38 -0.78
N THR A 785 10.77 -18.24 -1.19
CA THR A 785 10.25 -17.08 -1.93
C THR A 785 9.23 -16.33 -1.07
N LEU A 786 8.12 -17.00 -0.73
CA LEU A 786 7.08 -16.48 0.16
C LEU A 786 7.14 -17.08 1.56
N LEU A 787 7.30 -18.39 1.61
CA LEU A 787 7.39 -19.13 2.85
C LEU A 787 8.83 -19.13 3.36
N PRO A 788 9.04 -19.15 4.69
CA PRO A 788 10.38 -19.26 5.28
C PRO A 788 11.06 -20.58 4.86
N GLY A 789 12.39 -20.56 4.81
CA GLY A 789 13.22 -21.71 4.45
C GLY A 789 14.15 -21.42 3.26
N GLU A 790 15.00 -22.40 2.92
CA GLU A 790 15.88 -22.30 1.77
C GLU A 790 15.13 -22.51 0.44
N ARG A 791 15.60 -21.86 -0.62
CA ARG A 791 14.96 -21.93 -1.93
C ARG A 791 15.05 -23.35 -2.51
N VAL A 792 13.91 -24.02 -2.62
CA VAL A 792 13.87 -25.39 -3.19
C VAL A 792 14.07 -25.32 -4.72
N PRO A 793 15.07 -26.02 -5.29
CA PRO A 793 15.31 -26.05 -6.73
C PRO A 793 14.17 -26.72 -7.50
N ALA A 794 13.70 -26.06 -8.56
CA ALA A 794 12.62 -26.55 -9.43
C ALA A 794 13.12 -27.62 -10.41
N VAL A 795 13.53 -28.77 -9.87
CA VAL A 795 14.07 -29.91 -10.61
C VAL A 795 13.10 -31.10 -10.51
N PRO A 796 12.83 -31.83 -11.61
CA PRO A 796 12.02 -33.04 -11.56
C PRO A 796 12.50 -34.03 -10.51
N GLY A 797 11.58 -34.58 -9.71
CA GLY A 797 11.87 -35.52 -8.63
C GLY A 797 12.01 -34.88 -7.25
N ASN A 798 12.26 -33.57 -7.16
CA ASN A 798 12.17 -32.85 -5.89
C ASN A 798 10.69 -32.60 -5.53
N ARG A 799 10.34 -32.66 -4.23
CA ARG A 799 8.96 -32.47 -3.74
C ARG A 799 8.91 -31.67 -2.45
N ILE A 800 7.77 -31.06 -2.21
CA ILE A 800 7.46 -30.27 -1.01
C ILE A 800 6.14 -30.79 -0.45
N LEU A 801 6.10 -31.06 0.85
CA LEU A 801 4.89 -31.44 1.56
C LEU A 801 4.41 -30.23 2.36
N TYR A 802 3.19 -29.79 2.12
CA TYR A 802 2.52 -28.74 2.89
C TYR A 802 1.52 -29.35 3.86
N ARG A 803 1.40 -28.78 5.06
CA ARG A 803 0.30 -29.03 6.01
C ARG A 803 -0.42 -27.71 6.25
N ASP A 804 -1.68 -27.62 5.79
CA ASP A 804 -2.48 -26.37 5.85
C ASP A 804 -1.69 -25.14 5.36
N GLY A 805 -0.95 -25.27 4.26
CA GLY A 805 -0.16 -24.20 3.66
C GLY A 805 1.22 -23.92 4.30
N VAL A 806 1.56 -24.59 5.40
CA VAL A 806 2.89 -24.51 6.04
C VAL A 806 3.78 -25.64 5.50
N PRO A 807 5.03 -25.38 5.08
CA PRO A 807 5.92 -26.42 4.58
C PRO A 807 6.35 -27.33 5.74
N LEU A 808 6.12 -28.64 5.57
CA LEU A 808 6.32 -29.65 6.60
C LEU A 808 7.57 -30.50 6.35
N ALA A 809 7.79 -30.89 5.09
CA ALA A 809 8.90 -31.75 4.70
C ALA A 809 9.28 -31.53 3.23
N LEU A 810 10.54 -31.79 2.90
CA LEU A 810 11.10 -31.66 1.56
C LEU A 810 11.66 -33.00 1.11
N LEU A 811 11.68 -33.23 -0.20
CA LEU A 811 12.46 -34.29 -0.84
C LEU A 811 13.40 -33.63 -1.84
N ILE A 812 14.69 -33.59 -1.55
CA ILE A 812 15.70 -32.98 -2.43
C ILE A 812 16.71 -34.05 -2.83
N ALA A 813 16.89 -34.26 -4.13
CA ALA A 813 17.80 -35.29 -4.67
C ALA A 813 17.59 -36.69 -4.04
N GLY A 814 16.33 -37.04 -3.75
CA GLY A 814 15.94 -38.32 -3.14
C GLY A 814 16.15 -38.43 -1.62
N LYS A 815 16.61 -37.37 -0.95
CA LYS A 815 16.78 -37.33 0.51
C LYS A 815 15.60 -36.58 1.14
N PRO A 816 14.83 -37.23 2.04
CA PRO A 816 13.77 -36.54 2.78
C PRO A 816 14.35 -35.70 3.92
N GLU A 817 13.88 -34.47 4.03
CA GLU A 817 14.23 -33.51 5.08
C GLU A 817 12.95 -33.06 5.78
N LEU A 818 12.90 -33.15 7.11
CA LEU A 818 11.76 -32.70 7.91
C LEU A 818 12.03 -31.28 8.40
N LEU A 819 11.10 -30.36 8.15
CA LEU A 819 11.24 -28.95 8.54
C LEU A 819 10.61 -28.66 9.92
N ALA A 820 9.78 -29.57 10.43
CA ALA A 820 9.12 -29.46 11.72
C ALA A 820 9.22 -30.77 12.50
N GLU A 821 9.19 -30.68 13.83
CA GLU A 821 9.05 -31.85 14.70
C GLU A 821 7.65 -32.46 14.51
N LEU A 822 7.64 -33.76 14.20
CA LEU A 822 6.44 -34.54 13.91
C LEU A 822 6.40 -35.78 14.78
N ASN A 823 5.20 -36.20 15.18
CA ASN A 823 4.99 -37.51 15.80
C ASN A 823 5.32 -38.65 14.81
N GLU A 824 5.49 -39.88 15.30
CA GLU A 824 5.90 -41.01 14.45
C GLU A 824 4.90 -41.34 13.33
N ASP A 825 3.61 -41.12 13.56
CA ASP A 825 2.55 -41.35 12.58
C ASP A 825 2.61 -40.35 11.43
N ASP A 826 2.75 -39.06 11.75
CA ASP A 826 2.90 -37.98 10.76
C ASP A 826 4.22 -38.10 10.02
N GLN A 827 5.31 -38.53 10.66
CA GLN A 827 6.57 -38.81 9.97
C GLN A 827 6.42 -39.94 8.94
N ARG A 828 5.72 -41.02 9.30
CA ARG A 828 5.43 -42.13 8.38
C ARG A 828 4.56 -41.66 7.21
N LYS A 829 3.49 -40.91 7.49
CA LYS A 829 2.60 -40.34 6.47
C LYS A 829 3.32 -39.36 5.55
N ALA A 830 4.16 -38.48 6.09
CA ALA A 830 4.95 -37.53 5.32
C ALA A 830 5.91 -38.23 4.37
N ARG A 831 6.62 -39.27 4.83
CA ARG A 831 7.50 -40.09 3.98
C ARG A 831 6.72 -40.81 2.88
N GLN A 832 5.52 -41.31 3.17
CA GLN A 832 4.66 -41.96 2.17
C GLN A 832 4.18 -40.97 1.09
N LEU A 833 3.75 -39.77 1.49
CA LEU A 833 3.27 -38.74 0.55
C LEU A 833 4.40 -38.16 -0.32
N LEU A 834 5.62 -38.06 0.23
CA LEU A 834 6.80 -37.64 -0.53
C LEU A 834 7.37 -38.75 -1.44
N ALA A 835 7.23 -40.02 -1.05
CA ALA A 835 7.70 -41.14 -1.86
C ALA A 835 6.83 -41.30 -3.12
N VAL A 836 7.45 -41.16 -4.29
CA VAL A 836 6.79 -41.37 -5.58
C VAL A 836 6.23 -42.79 -5.62
N ALA A 837 4.91 -42.93 -5.79
CA ALA A 837 4.32 -44.15 -6.31
C ALA A 837 4.88 -44.37 -7.73
N ARG A 838 5.96 -45.16 -7.85
CA ARG A 838 6.42 -45.67 -9.14
C ARG A 838 5.29 -46.54 -9.70
N ARG A 839 4.44 -45.97 -10.55
CA ARG A 839 3.61 -46.73 -11.50
C ARG A 839 4.26 -46.66 -12.87
#